data_AF-A0A0G4MHU4-F1
#
_entry.id   AF-A0A0G4MHU4-F1
#
_cell.length_a   1.000
_cell.length_b   1.000
_cell.length_c   1.000
_cell.angle_alpha   90.00
_cell.angle_beta   90.00
_cell.angle_gamma   90.00
#
_symmetry.space_group_name_H-M   'P 1'
#
loop_
_entity.id
_entity.type
_entity.pdbx_description
1 polymer ?
#
loop_
_entity_poly.entity_id
_entity_poly.type
_entity_poly.pdbx_seq_one_letter_code
_entity_poly.pdbx_strand_id
1 'polypeptide(L)'
;MNFVTAPIMADLFLLAIGAIGGKEVRQGTLGANNISPLDIMLFFITLAYIAISIDASGLIRFLAFKVLQWGGNNGRRLYLYLYMFFFGLATFIGNDPVMLSGTAFLAYMTRVSKDLSSPRAWIFSQFAAANIGSAILVSSNPTNLVLAGAFGIKFIHYTANMVVPTVITAIVLYPILLYLIFTEPGLIPRRIAMYQLPSHFSNVPPANPNIPVAKDLAVTELSHRAPREAGQTASAQDGESSRDLLALEEVLNPFLDNKSAIVGPVIMATTLITLLALNAASTGTGEHPVFWVTLPAAFLMFCWDVGCGWKNRHTTREIAKFGDKKRLQALAVQQTNPAVTIKTSSEHVGGQTAVNPFDEKESQTAIADGQLVTRPGSIVLTIHEATQCPARAKLSVVLCNFAGTNIGTTILLSRVIQTWEEIHRVSGSQIDSRTFWATVYSMAIGVSYGAFSAAFSASLARLLWRDILARKEIEVTNLDFARFNLPIISVSMIVVPPSRIIVRSRYHFTTQTDIFTMAANGTTNGHTNGQAKGSSKFDPNFTQHVIDLMSPETDPRQRVILTSLIRHMHDFCREVELTQDEWVTGVNYINSLGQAYKKNRNETWRVCDILGIESLVDEINHTVEIPDGKAPTSSAILGPFWSPETPFRDLGASVVQDMPSDGQLTHFHGVIRDVDTGAGIPNAVFDMWQASTNGKYDAHDPENQSRHNLRGKFRTDAAGRFDFYCLKPTEYAIDTSGPSATLLHMMGRHPYRPAHIHIMVTHDDFLGVTAQLYPRDDPYLSTDTACAVKDDLLLDFKPLTGDRNGAVLDCEYNVTLASKKYKPEMTMLMGNANQDNF
;
A
#
# COMPACT_ATOMS: atom_id res chain seq x y z
N MET A 1 8.42 7.07 -6.40
CA MET A 1 9.23 5.91 -6.87
C MET A 1 8.26 4.83 -7.34
N ASN A 2 8.42 4.29 -8.55
CA ASN A 2 7.56 3.19 -9.04
C ASN A 2 8.23 1.83 -8.74
N PHE A 3 7.49 0.72 -8.83
CA PHE A 3 7.98 -0.63 -8.51
C PHE A 3 9.21 -1.08 -9.33
N VAL A 4 9.49 -0.43 -10.44
CA VAL A 4 10.66 -0.72 -11.30
C VAL A 4 11.89 0.06 -10.84
N THR A 5 11.70 1.32 -10.47
CA THR A 5 12.79 2.22 -10.05
C THR A 5 13.16 2.05 -8.58
N ALA A 6 12.21 1.64 -7.74
CA ALA A 6 12.43 1.55 -6.30
C ALA A 6 13.49 0.50 -5.89
N PRO A 7 13.50 -0.73 -6.43
CA PRO A 7 14.54 -1.72 -6.10
C PRO A 7 15.92 -1.27 -6.56
N ILE A 8 16.01 -0.69 -7.76
CA ILE A 8 17.28 -0.19 -8.32
C ILE A 8 17.83 0.96 -7.46
N MET A 9 16.97 1.90 -7.06
CA MET A 9 17.36 2.99 -6.18
C MET A 9 17.74 2.50 -4.79
N ALA A 10 17.09 1.46 -4.27
CA ALA A 10 17.44 0.84 -3.01
C ALA A 10 18.82 0.15 -3.08
N ASP A 11 19.10 -0.61 -4.14
CA ASP A 11 20.40 -1.25 -4.33
C ASP A 11 21.52 -0.21 -4.53
N LEU A 12 21.26 0.85 -5.30
CA LEU A 12 22.19 1.97 -5.47
C LEU A 12 22.42 2.73 -4.17
N PHE A 13 21.38 2.90 -3.36
CA PHE A 13 21.48 3.50 -2.03
C PHE A 13 22.29 2.61 -1.08
N LEU A 14 22.01 1.31 -1.02
CA LEU A 14 22.76 0.33 -0.22
C LEU A 14 24.23 0.25 -0.64
N LEU A 15 24.52 0.37 -1.94
CA LEU A 15 25.88 0.45 -2.46
C LEU A 15 26.55 1.79 -2.09
N ALA A 16 25.82 2.90 -2.19
CA ALA A 16 26.33 4.24 -1.88
C ALA A 16 26.65 4.42 -0.40
N ILE A 17 25.90 3.77 0.49
CA ILE A 17 26.19 3.75 1.94
C ILE A 17 27.16 2.65 2.35
N GLY A 18 27.66 1.85 1.41
CA GLY A 18 28.61 0.76 1.68
C GLY A 18 28.02 -0.45 2.41
N ALA A 19 26.69 -0.52 2.58
CA ALA A 19 26.01 -1.65 3.23
C ALA A 19 26.08 -2.94 2.39
N ILE A 20 26.19 -2.81 1.07
CA ILE A 20 26.50 -3.92 0.16
C ILE A 20 27.70 -3.56 -0.72
N GLY A 21 28.62 -4.50 -0.93
CA GLY A 21 29.80 -4.30 -1.76
C GLY A 21 29.63 -4.84 -3.19
N GLY A 22 30.65 -4.61 -4.02
CA GLY A 22 30.66 -5.09 -5.40
C GLY A 22 30.65 -6.62 -5.52
N LYS A 23 31.08 -7.36 -4.48
CA LYS A 23 31.01 -8.82 -4.45
C LYS A 23 29.59 -9.30 -4.23
N GLU A 24 28.83 -8.65 -3.34
CA GLU A 24 27.45 -8.96 -3.01
C GLU A 24 26.54 -8.65 -4.19
N VAL A 25 26.75 -7.51 -4.87
CA VAL A 25 26.05 -7.18 -6.13
C VAL A 25 26.39 -8.19 -7.22
N ARG A 26 27.66 -8.58 -7.36
CA ARG A 26 28.09 -9.59 -8.35
C ARG A 26 27.51 -10.97 -8.05
N GLN A 27 27.51 -11.42 -6.80
CA GLN A 27 26.93 -12.70 -6.39
C GLN A 27 25.40 -12.70 -6.47
N GLY A 28 24.76 -11.56 -6.18
CA GLY A 28 23.32 -11.35 -6.38
C GLY A 28 22.91 -11.29 -7.85
N THR A 29 23.81 -10.92 -8.76
CA THR A 29 23.52 -10.86 -10.20
C THR A 29 23.88 -12.16 -10.93
N LEU A 30 25.11 -12.68 -10.72
CA LEU A 30 25.63 -13.86 -11.42
C LEU A 30 25.26 -15.18 -10.73
N GLY A 31 24.90 -15.13 -9.44
CA GLY A 31 24.51 -16.29 -8.65
C GLY A 31 25.55 -16.77 -7.64
N ALA A 32 25.05 -17.34 -6.54
CA ALA A 32 25.82 -17.97 -5.46
C ALA A 32 24.93 -18.96 -4.68
N ASN A 33 25.53 -20.04 -4.16
CA ASN A 33 24.85 -21.08 -3.36
C ASN A 33 23.64 -21.71 -4.08
N ASN A 34 23.86 -22.30 -5.26
CA ASN A 34 22.85 -22.97 -6.11
C ASN A 34 21.67 -22.10 -6.59
N ILE A 35 21.79 -20.78 -6.49
CA ILE A 35 20.83 -19.83 -7.08
C ILE A 35 21.56 -19.05 -8.16
N SER A 36 21.15 -19.24 -9.42
CA SER A 36 21.63 -18.50 -10.60
C SER A 36 20.49 -17.62 -11.14
N PRO A 37 20.41 -16.34 -10.72
CA PRO A 37 19.30 -15.46 -11.07
C PRO A 37 19.15 -15.23 -12.57
N LEU A 38 20.26 -15.18 -13.32
CA LEU A 38 20.24 -15.04 -14.78
C LEU A 38 19.62 -16.25 -15.48
N ASP A 39 19.95 -17.47 -15.04
CA ASP A 39 19.40 -18.69 -15.63
C ASP A 39 17.89 -18.79 -15.36
N ILE A 40 17.49 -18.43 -14.15
CA ILE A 40 16.11 -18.35 -13.71
C ILE A 40 15.34 -17.29 -14.51
N MET A 41 15.91 -16.09 -14.68
CA MET A 41 15.30 -14.99 -15.43
C MET A 41 15.18 -15.32 -16.92
N LEU A 42 16.20 -15.90 -17.53
CA LEU A 42 16.18 -16.31 -18.93
C LEU A 42 15.14 -17.42 -19.18
N PHE A 43 15.04 -18.38 -18.27
CA PHE A 43 13.96 -19.35 -18.27
C PHE A 43 12.57 -18.68 -18.20
N PHE A 44 12.38 -17.69 -17.32
CA PHE A 44 11.09 -17.01 -17.22
C PHE A 44 10.72 -16.21 -18.46
N ILE A 45 11.65 -15.42 -18.99
CA ILE A 45 11.39 -14.59 -20.18
C ILE A 45 11.00 -15.50 -21.36
N THR A 46 11.71 -16.61 -21.53
CA THR A 46 11.46 -17.55 -22.63
C THR A 46 10.12 -18.28 -22.48
N LEU A 47 9.78 -18.76 -21.28
CA LEU A 47 8.50 -19.42 -21.03
C LEU A 47 7.31 -18.43 -21.10
N ALA A 48 7.46 -17.23 -20.53
CA ALA A 48 6.46 -16.16 -20.60
C ALA A 48 6.20 -15.74 -22.05
N TYR A 49 7.24 -15.63 -22.88
CA TYR A 49 7.10 -15.34 -24.31
C TYR A 49 6.23 -16.40 -25.02
N ILE A 50 6.52 -17.69 -24.83
CA ILE A 50 5.74 -18.78 -25.43
C ILE A 50 4.27 -18.67 -24.98
N ALA A 51 4.05 -18.42 -23.70
CA ALA A 51 2.71 -18.35 -23.12
C ALA A 51 1.91 -17.13 -23.61
N ILE A 52 2.55 -15.96 -23.77
CA ILE A 52 1.96 -14.76 -24.38
C ILE A 52 1.68 -14.98 -25.87
N SER A 53 2.54 -15.68 -26.60
CA SER A 53 2.32 -16.01 -28.00
C SER A 53 1.12 -16.95 -28.20
N ILE A 54 0.96 -17.96 -27.34
CA ILE A 54 -0.25 -18.80 -27.29
C ILE A 54 -1.49 -17.95 -27.04
N ASP A 55 -1.43 -17.01 -26.11
CA ASP A 55 -2.55 -16.11 -25.83
C ASP A 55 -2.90 -15.21 -27.03
N ALA A 56 -1.88 -14.63 -27.67
CA ALA A 56 -2.02 -13.78 -28.84
C ALA A 56 -2.68 -14.51 -30.02
N SER A 57 -2.52 -15.84 -30.12
CA SER A 57 -3.21 -16.65 -31.14
C SER A 57 -4.74 -16.67 -31.00
N GLY A 58 -5.27 -16.26 -29.82
CA GLY A 58 -6.70 -16.28 -29.50
C GLY A 58 -7.22 -17.63 -29.00
N LEU A 59 -6.36 -18.64 -28.86
CA LEU A 59 -6.73 -19.98 -28.40
C LEU A 59 -7.44 -19.97 -27.04
N ILE A 60 -6.93 -19.20 -26.07
CA ILE A 60 -7.50 -19.15 -24.71
C ILE A 60 -8.94 -18.62 -24.75
N ARG A 61 -9.19 -17.54 -25.51
CA ARG A 61 -10.54 -16.96 -25.70
C ARG A 61 -11.47 -17.94 -26.40
N PHE A 62 -11.00 -18.62 -27.44
CA PHE A 62 -11.78 -19.63 -28.16
C PHE A 62 -12.16 -20.81 -27.26
N LEU A 63 -11.23 -21.34 -26.47
CA LEU A 63 -11.49 -22.43 -25.53
C LEU A 63 -12.46 -22.01 -24.42
N ALA A 64 -12.28 -20.81 -23.86
CA ALA A 64 -13.20 -20.27 -22.85
C ALA A 64 -14.63 -20.11 -23.43
N PHE A 65 -14.75 -19.69 -24.68
CA PHE A 65 -16.03 -19.65 -25.40
C PHE A 65 -16.63 -21.04 -25.62
N LYS A 66 -15.81 -22.07 -25.90
CA LYS A 66 -16.31 -23.46 -25.98
C LYS A 66 -16.82 -23.97 -24.64
N VAL A 67 -16.12 -23.65 -23.55
CA VAL A 67 -16.57 -23.97 -22.18
C VAL A 67 -17.90 -23.26 -21.87
N LEU A 68 -18.06 -22.02 -22.32
CA LEU A 68 -19.30 -21.28 -22.22
C LEU A 68 -20.47 -21.97 -22.97
N GLN A 69 -20.23 -22.43 -24.20
CA GLN A 69 -21.22 -23.21 -24.96
C GLN A 69 -21.61 -24.52 -24.26
N TRP A 70 -20.65 -25.19 -23.59
CA TRP A 70 -20.92 -26.42 -22.84
C TRP A 70 -21.67 -26.20 -21.52
N GLY A 71 -21.49 -25.04 -20.88
CA GLY A 71 -22.22 -24.67 -19.65
C GLY A 71 -23.72 -24.46 -19.89
N GLY A 72 -24.08 -24.02 -21.10
CA GLY A 72 -25.47 -23.77 -21.50
C GLY A 72 -26.17 -22.73 -20.61
N ASN A 73 -27.48 -22.85 -20.44
CA ASN A 73 -28.29 -21.87 -19.70
C ASN A 73 -28.24 -22.03 -18.16
N ASN A 74 -27.40 -22.92 -17.62
CA ASN A 74 -27.30 -23.17 -16.18
C ASN A 74 -26.09 -22.46 -15.58
N GLY A 75 -26.33 -21.39 -14.82
CA GLY A 75 -25.25 -20.53 -14.32
C GLY A 75 -24.32 -21.20 -13.33
N ARG A 76 -24.83 -22.08 -12.44
CA ARG A 76 -23.96 -22.80 -11.48
C ARG A 76 -23.10 -23.85 -12.17
N ARG A 77 -23.63 -24.52 -13.19
CA ARG A 77 -22.88 -25.48 -14.00
C ARG A 77 -21.79 -24.79 -14.82
N LEU A 78 -22.13 -23.66 -15.44
CA LEU A 78 -21.19 -22.83 -16.17
C LEU A 78 -20.07 -22.31 -15.25
N TYR A 79 -20.43 -21.86 -14.04
CA TYR A 79 -19.48 -21.41 -13.03
C TYR A 79 -18.47 -22.51 -12.64
N LEU A 80 -18.94 -23.75 -12.41
CA LEU A 80 -18.06 -24.90 -12.18
C LEU A 80 -17.11 -25.16 -13.35
N TYR A 81 -17.64 -25.14 -14.58
CA TYR A 81 -16.86 -25.44 -15.77
C TYR A 81 -15.77 -24.40 -16.03
N LEU A 82 -16.08 -23.12 -15.85
CA LEU A 82 -15.08 -22.06 -15.98
C LEU A 82 -14.06 -22.10 -14.84
N TYR A 83 -14.47 -22.38 -13.60
CA TYR A 83 -13.54 -22.56 -12.48
C TYR A 83 -12.54 -23.70 -12.74
N MET A 84 -13.04 -24.88 -13.15
CA MET A 84 -12.20 -26.04 -13.48
C MET A 84 -11.32 -25.80 -14.71
N PHE A 85 -11.85 -25.09 -15.71
CA PHE A 85 -11.09 -24.70 -16.90
C PHE A 85 -9.91 -23.81 -16.55
N PHE A 86 -10.12 -22.73 -15.78
CA PHE A 86 -9.04 -21.81 -15.41
C PHE A 86 -8.02 -22.46 -14.45
N PHE A 87 -8.47 -23.32 -13.54
CA PHE A 87 -7.58 -24.11 -12.68
C PHE A 87 -6.67 -25.03 -13.50
N GLY A 88 -7.25 -25.79 -14.44
CA GLY A 88 -6.49 -26.69 -15.32
C GLY A 88 -5.55 -25.92 -16.24
N LEU A 89 -6.04 -24.84 -16.85
CA LEU A 89 -5.23 -24.02 -17.77
C LEU A 89 -4.02 -23.41 -17.04
N ALA A 90 -4.21 -22.87 -15.84
CA ALA A 90 -3.13 -22.28 -15.06
C ALA A 90 -2.13 -23.32 -14.53
N THR A 91 -2.56 -24.57 -14.34
CA THR A 91 -1.68 -25.68 -13.96
C THR A 91 -0.63 -25.95 -15.04
N PHE A 92 -0.96 -25.78 -16.32
CA PHE A 92 -0.04 -26.12 -17.44
C PHE A 92 0.59 -24.89 -18.11
N ILE A 93 -0.18 -23.82 -18.31
CA ILE A 93 0.25 -22.62 -19.04
C ILE A 93 0.80 -21.55 -18.10
N GLY A 94 0.47 -21.64 -16.80
CA GLY A 94 0.79 -20.65 -15.79
C GLY A 94 -0.33 -19.64 -15.55
N ASN A 95 -0.22 -18.90 -14.46
CA ASN A 95 -1.24 -17.95 -14.03
C ASN A 95 -1.28 -16.66 -14.88
N ASP A 96 -0.14 -16.17 -15.38
CA ASP A 96 -0.07 -14.87 -16.06
C ASP A 96 -0.92 -14.79 -17.35
N PRO A 97 -0.85 -15.75 -18.30
CA PRO A 97 -1.68 -15.71 -19.52
C PRO A 97 -3.16 -15.93 -19.21
N VAL A 98 -3.45 -16.73 -18.18
CA VAL A 98 -4.81 -16.97 -17.70
C VAL A 98 -5.41 -15.69 -17.13
N MET A 99 -4.63 -14.85 -16.46
CA MET A 99 -5.07 -13.54 -15.98
C MET A 99 -5.32 -12.58 -17.14
N LEU A 100 -4.39 -12.48 -18.10
CA LEU A 100 -4.51 -11.52 -19.20
C LEU A 100 -5.77 -11.76 -20.05
N SER A 101 -6.01 -13.00 -20.48
CA SER A 101 -7.14 -13.31 -21.35
C SER A 101 -8.39 -13.78 -20.64
N GLY A 102 -8.26 -14.53 -19.55
CA GLY A 102 -9.41 -15.04 -18.79
C GLY A 102 -10.22 -13.91 -18.15
N THR A 103 -9.54 -12.90 -17.60
CA THR A 103 -10.20 -11.77 -16.95
C THR A 103 -10.90 -10.87 -17.97
N ALA A 104 -10.26 -10.62 -19.11
CA ALA A 104 -10.88 -9.87 -20.20
C ALA A 104 -12.14 -10.58 -20.72
N PHE A 105 -12.06 -11.88 -20.98
CA PHE A 105 -13.19 -12.70 -21.42
C PHE A 105 -14.35 -12.67 -20.41
N LEU A 106 -14.06 -12.88 -19.11
CA LEU A 106 -15.08 -12.89 -18.07
C LEU A 106 -15.74 -11.52 -17.90
N ALA A 107 -14.98 -10.44 -17.87
CA ALA A 107 -15.51 -9.08 -17.74
C ALA A 107 -16.50 -8.73 -18.85
N TYR A 108 -16.26 -9.21 -20.07
CA TYR A 108 -17.18 -9.01 -21.19
C TYR A 108 -18.40 -9.93 -21.15
N MET A 109 -18.20 -11.23 -20.86
CA MET A 109 -19.30 -12.19 -20.74
C MET A 109 -20.36 -11.73 -19.71
N THR A 110 -19.90 -11.19 -18.58
CA THR A 110 -20.76 -10.74 -17.49
C THR A 110 -21.56 -9.48 -17.83
N ARG A 111 -21.03 -8.59 -18.68
CA ARG A 111 -21.77 -7.42 -19.21
C ARG A 111 -22.86 -7.81 -20.20
N VAL A 112 -22.63 -8.89 -20.92
CA VAL A 112 -23.53 -9.44 -21.94
C VAL A 112 -24.61 -10.36 -21.33
N SER A 113 -24.58 -10.61 -20.02
CA SER A 113 -25.54 -11.48 -19.37
C SER A 113 -26.66 -10.64 -18.73
N LYS A 114 -27.92 -10.86 -19.14
CA LYS A 114 -29.08 -10.07 -18.67
C LYS A 114 -29.37 -10.23 -17.18
N ASP A 115 -29.01 -11.38 -16.62
CA ASP A 115 -29.38 -11.79 -15.26
C ASP A 115 -28.22 -11.68 -14.24
N LEU A 116 -27.05 -11.17 -14.65
CA LEU A 116 -25.89 -11.02 -13.76
C LEU A 116 -25.83 -9.60 -13.20
N SER A 117 -25.93 -9.46 -11.88
CA SER A 117 -25.85 -8.15 -11.21
C SER A 117 -24.42 -7.60 -11.15
N SER A 118 -23.40 -8.48 -11.15
CA SER A 118 -22.00 -8.06 -11.06
C SER A 118 -21.03 -9.11 -11.60
N PRO A 119 -19.93 -8.69 -12.26
CA PRO A 119 -18.88 -9.60 -12.75
C PRO A 119 -17.99 -10.20 -11.65
N ARG A 120 -18.10 -9.67 -10.42
CA ARG A 120 -17.13 -9.88 -9.33
C ARG A 120 -16.93 -11.36 -8.98
N ALA A 121 -18.02 -12.13 -8.81
CA ALA A 121 -17.92 -13.53 -8.40
C ALA A 121 -17.12 -14.40 -9.38
N TRP A 122 -17.25 -14.14 -10.67
CA TRP A 122 -16.61 -14.91 -11.73
C TRP A 122 -15.13 -14.59 -11.84
N ILE A 123 -14.80 -13.30 -11.77
CA ILE A 123 -13.43 -12.80 -11.90
C ILE A 123 -12.60 -13.17 -10.66
N PHE A 124 -13.13 -12.99 -9.44
CA PHE A 124 -12.41 -13.37 -8.21
C PHE A 124 -12.19 -14.88 -8.11
N SER A 125 -13.12 -15.69 -8.61
CA SER A 125 -12.97 -17.14 -8.64
C SER A 125 -11.98 -17.62 -9.68
N GLN A 126 -11.92 -16.98 -10.86
CA GLN A 126 -10.85 -17.20 -11.83
C GLN A 126 -9.49 -16.81 -11.25
N PHE A 127 -9.41 -15.67 -10.55
CA PHE A 127 -8.19 -15.21 -9.88
C PHE A 127 -7.69 -16.21 -8.84
N ALA A 128 -8.57 -16.72 -7.97
CA ALA A 128 -8.22 -17.75 -7.00
C ALA A 128 -7.82 -19.08 -7.68
N ALA A 129 -8.63 -19.58 -8.63
CA ALA A 129 -8.40 -20.84 -9.32
C ALA A 129 -7.07 -20.87 -10.06
N ALA A 130 -6.72 -19.80 -10.74
CA ALA A 130 -5.49 -19.72 -11.52
C ALA A 130 -4.23 -19.68 -10.63
N ASN A 131 -4.25 -18.90 -9.55
CA ASN A 131 -3.11 -18.84 -8.63
C ASN A 131 -2.93 -20.17 -7.88
N ILE A 132 -4.02 -20.80 -7.42
CA ILE A 132 -3.97 -22.13 -6.81
C ILE A 132 -3.45 -23.16 -7.81
N GLY A 133 -4.01 -23.24 -9.03
CA GLY A 133 -3.57 -24.19 -10.06
C GLY A 133 -2.10 -24.06 -10.44
N SER A 134 -1.57 -22.84 -10.49
CA SER A 134 -0.15 -22.58 -10.80
C SER A 134 0.83 -23.15 -9.76
N ALA A 135 0.37 -23.51 -8.55
CA ALA A 135 1.23 -24.07 -7.49
C ALA A 135 1.69 -25.52 -7.77
N ILE A 136 1.02 -26.24 -8.68
CA ILE A 136 1.26 -27.67 -8.91
C ILE A 136 2.60 -27.94 -9.61
N LEU A 137 2.86 -27.27 -10.73
CA LEU A 137 4.07 -27.47 -11.52
C LEU A 137 5.10 -26.40 -11.21
N VAL A 138 6.37 -26.79 -11.20
CA VAL A 138 7.50 -25.86 -11.04
C VAL A 138 7.53 -24.82 -12.17
N SER A 139 7.19 -25.24 -13.39
CA SER A 139 7.18 -24.38 -14.58
C SER A 139 6.03 -23.38 -14.62
N SER A 140 4.95 -23.62 -13.88
CA SER A 140 3.71 -22.85 -14.02
C SER A 140 3.69 -21.57 -13.19
N ASN A 141 4.66 -21.38 -12.30
CA ASN A 141 4.82 -20.15 -11.55
C ASN A 141 6.31 -19.87 -11.26
N PRO A 142 6.80 -18.66 -11.52
CA PRO A 142 8.17 -18.28 -11.18
C PRO A 142 8.63 -18.54 -9.75
N THR A 143 7.74 -18.42 -8.77
CA THR A 143 8.06 -18.68 -7.36
C THR A 143 8.46 -20.12 -7.12
N ASN A 144 7.83 -21.06 -7.82
CA ASN A 144 8.05 -22.49 -7.61
C ASN A 144 9.45 -22.91 -8.09
N LEU A 145 9.93 -22.28 -9.16
CA LEU A 145 11.28 -22.53 -9.69
C LEU A 145 12.37 -22.00 -8.78
N VAL A 146 12.22 -20.77 -8.26
CA VAL A 146 13.17 -20.20 -7.30
C VAL A 146 13.30 -21.11 -6.08
N LEU A 147 12.18 -21.62 -5.59
CA LEU A 147 12.14 -22.55 -4.47
C LEU A 147 12.80 -23.89 -4.82
N ALA A 148 12.44 -24.49 -5.96
CA ALA A 148 13.03 -25.74 -6.41
C ALA A 148 14.55 -25.63 -6.61
N GLY A 149 15.03 -24.51 -7.16
CA GLY A 149 16.46 -24.23 -7.29
C GLY A 149 17.17 -24.02 -5.94
N ALA A 150 16.58 -23.22 -5.05
CA ALA A 150 17.16 -22.91 -3.74
C ALA A 150 17.38 -24.14 -2.85
N PHE A 151 16.53 -25.17 -2.97
CA PHE A 151 16.62 -26.39 -2.17
C PHE A 151 17.00 -27.64 -2.99
N GLY A 152 17.37 -27.49 -4.27
CA GLY A 152 17.76 -28.61 -5.13
C GLY A 152 16.65 -29.67 -5.34
N ILE A 153 15.38 -29.25 -5.39
CA ILE A 153 14.23 -30.16 -5.50
C ILE A 153 14.02 -30.56 -6.96
N LYS A 154 14.02 -31.86 -7.25
CA LYS A 154 13.60 -32.34 -8.58
C LYS A 154 12.13 -32.00 -8.83
N PHE A 155 11.81 -31.59 -10.05
CA PHE A 155 10.48 -31.11 -10.42
C PHE A 155 9.39 -32.16 -10.20
N ILE A 156 9.73 -33.44 -10.39
CA ILE A 156 8.82 -34.56 -10.12
C ILE A 156 8.51 -34.68 -8.62
N HIS A 157 9.49 -34.50 -7.75
CA HIS A 157 9.30 -34.55 -6.30
C HIS A 157 8.49 -33.34 -5.83
N TYR A 158 8.79 -32.16 -6.37
CA TYR A 158 7.98 -30.97 -6.09
C TYR A 158 6.50 -31.21 -6.47
N THR A 159 6.26 -31.61 -7.72
CA THR A 159 4.90 -31.81 -8.25
C THR A 159 4.13 -32.87 -7.47
N ALA A 160 4.77 -33.99 -7.12
CA ALA A 160 4.14 -35.06 -6.35
C ALA A 160 3.68 -34.60 -4.95
N ASN A 161 4.42 -33.70 -4.31
CA ASN A 161 4.07 -33.16 -3.00
C ASN A 161 3.08 -31.99 -3.07
N MET A 162 3.01 -31.27 -4.19
CA MET A 162 2.14 -30.10 -4.37
C MET A 162 0.77 -30.42 -4.97
N VAL A 163 0.65 -31.47 -5.80
CA VAL A 163 -0.61 -31.80 -6.49
C VAL A 163 -1.75 -32.09 -5.52
N VAL A 164 -1.51 -32.90 -4.50
CA VAL A 164 -2.54 -33.32 -3.52
C VAL A 164 -3.09 -32.13 -2.74
N PRO A 165 -2.28 -31.33 -2.01
CA PRO A 165 -2.81 -30.20 -1.25
C PRO A 165 -3.47 -29.14 -2.14
N THR A 166 -2.95 -28.92 -3.35
CA THR A 166 -3.49 -27.92 -4.27
C THR A 166 -4.85 -28.33 -4.85
N VAL A 167 -5.00 -29.58 -5.27
CA VAL A 167 -6.28 -30.11 -5.77
C VAL A 167 -7.34 -30.18 -4.66
N ILE A 168 -6.96 -30.61 -3.45
CA ILE A 168 -7.88 -30.60 -2.30
C ILE A 168 -8.34 -29.16 -2.01
N THR A 169 -7.41 -28.19 -2.01
CA THR A 169 -7.75 -26.77 -1.85
C THR A 169 -8.76 -26.32 -2.90
N ALA A 170 -8.53 -26.64 -4.18
CA ALA A 170 -9.42 -26.25 -5.27
C ALA A 170 -10.83 -26.87 -5.14
N ILE A 171 -10.91 -28.13 -4.70
CA ILE A 171 -12.18 -28.85 -4.47
C ILE A 171 -12.95 -28.27 -3.29
N VAL A 172 -12.28 -27.96 -2.17
CA VAL A 172 -12.92 -27.41 -0.97
C VAL A 172 -13.31 -25.94 -1.14
N LEU A 173 -12.50 -25.17 -1.87
CA LEU A 173 -12.74 -23.76 -2.07
C LEU A 173 -13.97 -23.51 -2.96
N TYR A 174 -14.21 -24.34 -3.98
CA TYR A 174 -15.35 -24.19 -4.89
C TYR A 174 -16.73 -24.08 -4.18
N PRO A 175 -17.15 -25.03 -3.33
CA PRO A 175 -18.44 -24.94 -2.64
C PRO A 175 -18.48 -23.76 -1.66
N ILE A 176 -17.36 -23.38 -1.06
CA ILE A 176 -17.28 -22.23 -0.16
C ILE A 176 -17.48 -20.91 -0.93
N LEU A 177 -16.85 -20.77 -2.10
CA LEU A 177 -17.09 -19.63 -2.99
C LEU A 177 -18.57 -19.54 -3.38
N LEU A 178 -19.18 -20.67 -3.74
CA LEU A 178 -20.56 -20.72 -4.23
C LEU A 178 -21.63 -20.52 -3.12
N TYR A 179 -21.41 -21.06 -1.92
CA TYR A 179 -22.45 -21.14 -0.87
C TYR A 179 -22.20 -20.26 0.34
N LEU A 180 -20.98 -19.75 0.55
CA LEU A 180 -20.64 -18.92 1.72
C LEU A 180 -20.18 -17.51 1.34
N ILE A 181 -19.40 -17.37 0.25
CA ILE A 181 -18.82 -16.07 -0.13
C ILE A 181 -19.72 -15.33 -1.14
N PHE A 182 -20.15 -16.00 -2.21
CA PHE A 182 -21.01 -15.40 -3.25
C PHE A 182 -22.47 -15.85 -3.10
N THR A 183 -23.07 -15.51 -1.96
CA THR A 183 -24.45 -15.90 -1.60
C THR A 183 -25.54 -15.02 -2.22
N GLU A 184 -25.19 -13.83 -2.71
CA GLU A 184 -26.16 -12.86 -3.23
C GLU A 184 -26.90 -13.39 -4.48
N PRO A 185 -28.24 -13.26 -4.56
CA PRO A 185 -29.06 -13.89 -5.60
C PRO A 185 -28.78 -13.50 -7.06
N GLY A 186 -27.94 -12.49 -7.33
CA GLY A 186 -27.57 -12.02 -8.68
C GLY A 186 -26.13 -12.30 -9.12
N LEU A 187 -25.26 -12.82 -8.23
CA LEU A 187 -23.85 -13.06 -8.55
C LEU A 187 -23.64 -14.36 -9.35
N ILE A 188 -24.31 -15.44 -8.93
CA ILE A 188 -24.27 -16.75 -9.59
C ILE A 188 -25.71 -17.30 -9.72
N PRO A 189 -26.49 -16.80 -10.69
CA PRO A 189 -27.88 -17.19 -10.84
C PRO A 189 -28.00 -18.65 -11.30
N ARG A 190 -29.13 -19.30 -10.97
CA ARG A 190 -29.40 -20.70 -11.37
C ARG A 190 -29.61 -20.85 -12.87
N ARG A 191 -30.11 -19.81 -13.54
CA ARG A 191 -30.23 -19.72 -15.00
C ARG A 191 -29.58 -18.42 -15.49
N ILE A 192 -28.92 -18.49 -16.64
CA ILE A 192 -28.33 -17.33 -17.31
C ILE A 192 -28.94 -17.24 -18.71
N ALA A 193 -29.63 -16.14 -19.00
CA ALA A 193 -30.00 -15.78 -20.36
C ALA A 193 -28.85 -15.00 -21.03
N MET A 194 -28.15 -15.69 -21.95
CA MET A 194 -27.15 -15.07 -22.81
C MET A 194 -27.83 -14.42 -24.02
N TYR A 195 -27.38 -13.23 -24.44
CA TYR A 195 -27.77 -12.70 -25.76
C TYR A 195 -27.31 -13.67 -26.86
N GLN A 196 -28.23 -14.04 -27.76
CA GLN A 196 -27.88 -14.75 -28.99
C GLN A 196 -27.57 -13.73 -30.08
N LEU A 197 -26.46 -13.90 -30.79
CA LEU A 197 -26.15 -13.08 -31.96
C LEU A 197 -27.29 -13.19 -32.99
N PRO A 198 -27.82 -12.08 -33.52
CA PRO A 198 -28.66 -12.12 -34.71
C PRO A 198 -27.91 -12.81 -35.86
N SER A 199 -28.59 -13.64 -36.65
CA SER A 199 -28.02 -14.50 -37.70
C SER A 199 -27.14 -13.79 -38.75
N HIS A 200 -27.19 -12.46 -38.82
CA HIS A 200 -26.40 -11.61 -39.72
C HIS A 200 -24.95 -11.34 -39.22
N PHE A 201 -24.69 -11.36 -37.91
CA PHE A 201 -23.34 -11.14 -37.34
C PHE A 201 -22.48 -12.40 -37.30
N SER A 202 -23.09 -13.59 -37.29
CA SER A 202 -22.38 -14.88 -37.34
C SER A 202 -21.58 -15.12 -38.63
N ASN A 203 -21.81 -14.31 -39.68
CA ASN A 203 -21.16 -14.42 -40.99
C ASN A 203 -20.02 -13.41 -41.22
N VAL A 204 -19.72 -12.56 -40.23
CA VAL A 204 -18.60 -11.61 -40.32
C VAL A 204 -17.31 -12.29 -39.86
N PRO A 205 -16.21 -12.24 -40.62
CA PRO A 205 -14.94 -12.83 -40.19
C PRO A 205 -14.42 -12.12 -38.93
N PRO A 206 -13.93 -12.86 -37.91
CA PRO A 206 -13.55 -12.29 -36.63
C PRO A 206 -12.38 -11.31 -36.79
N ALA A 207 -12.47 -10.15 -36.14
CA ALA A 207 -11.41 -9.15 -36.16
C ALA A 207 -10.25 -9.55 -35.25
N ASN A 208 -9.02 -9.38 -35.71
CA ASN A 208 -7.84 -9.67 -34.89
C ASN A 208 -7.69 -8.59 -33.79
N PRO A 209 -7.82 -8.95 -32.49
CA PRO A 209 -7.82 -7.98 -31.38
C PRO A 209 -6.42 -7.38 -31.10
N ASN A 210 -5.38 -7.91 -31.74
CA ASN A 210 -3.99 -7.46 -31.61
C ASN A 210 -3.65 -6.32 -32.61
N ILE A 211 -4.58 -5.88 -33.46
CA ILE A 211 -4.39 -4.76 -34.39
C ILE A 211 -4.93 -3.45 -33.75
N PRO A 212 -4.09 -2.45 -33.41
CA PRO A 212 -4.50 -1.28 -32.63
C PRO A 212 -5.60 -0.42 -33.27
N VAL A 213 -5.52 -0.20 -34.59
CA VAL A 213 -6.43 0.73 -35.32
C VAL A 213 -7.88 0.22 -35.38
N ALA A 214 -8.09 -1.10 -35.32
CA ALA A 214 -9.42 -1.70 -35.35
C ALA A 214 -10.24 -1.44 -34.06
N LYS A 215 -9.56 -1.09 -32.95
CA LYS A 215 -10.18 -0.75 -31.67
C LYS A 215 -10.71 0.70 -31.62
N ASP A 216 -9.97 1.66 -32.16
CA ASP A 216 -10.28 3.09 -32.00
C ASP A 216 -11.32 3.63 -33.00
N LEU A 217 -11.28 3.17 -34.27
CA LEU A 217 -12.27 3.57 -35.28
C LEU A 217 -13.69 3.03 -34.98
N ALA A 218 -13.77 1.84 -34.39
CA ALA A 218 -15.02 1.20 -34.00
C ALA A 218 -15.81 2.03 -32.98
N VAL A 219 -15.08 2.57 -31.99
CA VAL A 219 -15.65 3.38 -30.91
C VAL A 219 -16.10 4.75 -31.40
N THR A 220 -15.38 5.30 -32.39
CA THR A 220 -15.62 6.65 -32.90
C THR A 220 -16.84 6.73 -33.81
N GLU A 221 -17.04 5.78 -34.74
CA GLU A 221 -18.16 5.87 -35.69
C GLU A 221 -19.52 5.45 -35.13
N LEU A 222 -19.58 4.49 -34.21
CA LEU A 222 -20.85 4.05 -33.61
C LEU A 222 -21.47 5.14 -32.71
N SER A 223 -20.63 5.96 -32.07
CA SER A 223 -21.06 7.15 -31.33
C SER A 223 -21.75 8.21 -32.23
N HIS A 224 -21.44 8.24 -33.53
CA HIS A 224 -21.98 9.23 -34.47
C HIS A 224 -23.34 8.84 -35.10
N ARG A 225 -23.84 7.61 -34.90
CA ARG A 225 -25.00 7.07 -35.65
C ARG A 225 -26.23 6.66 -34.83
N ALA A 226 -26.30 6.97 -33.53
CA ALA A 226 -27.55 6.84 -32.77
C ALA A 226 -28.66 7.77 -33.36
N PRO A 227 -29.93 7.34 -33.46
CA PRO A 227 -30.97 8.14 -34.11
C PRO A 227 -31.22 9.42 -33.32
N ARG A 228 -31.04 10.58 -33.95
CA ARG A 228 -31.32 11.89 -33.36
C ARG A 228 -32.75 12.30 -33.68
N GLU A 229 -33.60 12.42 -32.66
CA GLU A 229 -34.75 13.31 -32.77
C GLU A 229 -34.27 14.77 -32.64
N ALA A 230 -34.84 15.65 -33.45
CA ALA A 230 -34.40 17.03 -33.56
C ALA A 230 -34.63 17.79 -32.24
N GLY A 231 -33.56 17.97 -31.45
CA GLY A 231 -33.58 18.86 -30.28
C GLY A 231 -32.72 18.46 -29.07
N GLN A 232 -32.04 17.31 -29.03
CA GLN A 232 -31.25 16.89 -27.85
C GLN A 232 -29.74 16.89 -28.09
N THR A 233 -28.99 17.46 -27.14
CA THR A 233 -27.53 17.38 -27.04
C THR A 233 -27.09 16.02 -26.49
N ALA A 234 -26.00 15.46 -27.04
CA ALA A 234 -25.49 14.12 -26.74
C ALA A 234 -25.32 13.88 -25.21
N SER A 235 -25.92 12.82 -24.70
CA SER A 235 -25.68 12.32 -23.34
C SER A 235 -24.66 11.17 -23.38
N ALA A 236 -23.95 10.94 -22.28
CA ALA A 236 -22.92 9.91 -22.15
C ALA A 236 -23.44 8.45 -22.36
N GLN A 237 -24.76 8.23 -22.32
CA GLN A 237 -25.37 6.90 -22.40
C GLN A 237 -25.35 6.28 -23.80
N ASP A 238 -25.36 7.08 -24.87
CA ASP A 238 -25.40 6.56 -26.26
C ASP A 238 -24.08 5.92 -26.70
N GLY A 239 -22.95 6.40 -26.17
CA GLY A 239 -21.62 5.84 -26.43
C GLY A 239 -21.38 4.48 -25.75
N GLU A 240 -22.12 4.20 -24.68
CA GLU A 240 -22.01 2.97 -23.87
C GLU A 240 -22.63 1.77 -24.61
N SER A 241 -23.84 1.94 -25.16
CA SER A 241 -24.57 0.88 -25.90
C SER A 241 -23.82 0.37 -27.14
N SER A 242 -23.09 1.27 -27.80
CA SER A 242 -22.29 0.99 -28.99
C SER A 242 -21.03 0.18 -28.68
N ARG A 243 -20.40 0.44 -27.53
CA ARG A 243 -19.24 -0.32 -27.04
C ARG A 243 -19.66 -1.73 -26.61
N ASP A 244 -20.84 -1.87 -26.03
CA ASP A 244 -21.39 -3.16 -25.61
C ASP A 244 -21.68 -4.10 -26.78
N LEU A 245 -22.16 -3.59 -27.92
CA LEU A 245 -22.38 -4.39 -29.14
C LEU A 245 -21.07 -4.89 -29.78
N LEU A 246 -19.99 -4.12 -29.70
CA LEU A 246 -18.67 -4.53 -30.19
C LEU A 246 -18.02 -5.58 -29.29
N ALA A 247 -18.17 -5.41 -27.98
CA ALA A 247 -17.73 -6.40 -27.00
C ALA A 247 -18.50 -7.72 -27.12
N LEU A 248 -19.80 -7.64 -27.46
CA LEU A 248 -20.66 -8.78 -27.75
C LEU A 248 -20.14 -9.59 -28.95
N GLU A 249 -19.73 -8.92 -30.03
CA GLU A 249 -19.12 -9.55 -31.21
C GLU A 249 -17.79 -10.23 -30.86
N GLU A 250 -16.91 -9.57 -30.10
CA GLU A 250 -15.59 -10.12 -29.73
C GLU A 250 -15.68 -11.39 -28.86
N VAL A 251 -16.67 -11.46 -27.96
CA VAL A 251 -16.89 -12.64 -27.10
C VAL A 251 -17.57 -13.79 -27.84
N LEU A 252 -18.56 -13.48 -28.69
CA LEU A 252 -19.38 -14.50 -29.34
C LEU A 252 -18.82 -14.95 -30.71
N ASN A 253 -17.82 -14.26 -31.25
CA ASN A 253 -17.05 -14.63 -32.44
C ASN A 253 -15.53 -14.45 -32.21
N PRO A 254 -14.90 -15.28 -31.36
CA PRO A 254 -13.51 -15.10 -30.97
C PRO A 254 -12.55 -15.34 -32.16
N PHE A 255 -11.62 -14.40 -32.37
CA PHE A 255 -10.53 -14.58 -33.33
C PHE A 255 -9.61 -15.74 -32.94
N LEU A 256 -9.32 -16.62 -33.90
CA LEU A 256 -8.41 -17.75 -33.73
C LEU A 256 -7.47 -17.84 -34.94
N ASP A 257 -6.17 -17.68 -34.70
CA ASP A 257 -5.17 -18.06 -35.68
C ASP A 257 -4.92 -19.57 -35.57
N ASN A 258 -5.62 -20.34 -36.41
CA ASN A 258 -5.57 -21.80 -36.41
C ASN A 258 -4.15 -22.37 -36.48
N LYS A 259 -3.21 -21.70 -37.15
CA LYS A 259 -1.85 -22.24 -37.29
C LYS A 259 -1.05 -22.02 -36.01
N SER A 260 -1.07 -20.80 -35.49
CA SER A 260 -0.36 -20.44 -34.25
C SER A 260 -1.01 -21.08 -33.01
N ALA A 261 -2.33 -21.29 -33.03
CA ALA A 261 -3.08 -22.00 -32.00
C ALA A 261 -2.77 -23.51 -31.91
N ILE A 262 -2.12 -24.09 -32.93
CA ILE A 262 -1.62 -25.47 -32.89
C ILE A 262 -0.13 -25.47 -32.54
N VAL A 263 0.66 -24.63 -33.23
CA VAL A 263 2.12 -24.59 -33.06
C VAL A 263 2.51 -24.19 -31.64
N GLY A 264 1.84 -23.17 -31.06
CA GLY A 264 2.15 -22.70 -29.71
C GLY A 264 1.98 -23.75 -28.62
N PRO A 265 0.79 -24.38 -28.47
CA PRO A 265 0.59 -25.45 -27.50
C PRO A 265 1.48 -26.67 -27.72
N VAL A 266 1.80 -27.02 -28.97
CA VAL A 266 2.73 -28.12 -29.26
C VAL A 266 4.13 -27.76 -28.76
N ILE A 267 4.64 -26.57 -29.09
CA ILE A 267 5.94 -26.09 -28.60
C ILE A 267 5.95 -26.07 -27.07
N MET A 268 4.91 -25.54 -26.43
CA MET A 268 4.79 -25.52 -24.97
C MET A 268 4.77 -26.93 -24.37
N ALA A 269 3.94 -27.83 -24.89
CA ALA A 269 3.85 -29.21 -24.40
C ALA A 269 5.18 -29.94 -24.56
N THR A 270 5.83 -29.84 -25.73
CA THR A 270 7.17 -30.41 -25.96
C THR A 270 8.18 -29.82 -24.99
N THR A 271 8.19 -28.50 -24.80
CA THR A 271 9.09 -27.81 -23.86
C THR A 271 8.90 -28.33 -22.43
N LEU A 272 7.66 -28.40 -21.94
CA LEU A 272 7.34 -28.87 -20.59
C LEU A 272 7.68 -30.35 -20.39
N ILE A 273 7.38 -31.20 -21.39
CA ILE A 273 7.71 -32.63 -21.35
C ILE A 273 9.23 -32.83 -21.36
N THR A 274 9.96 -32.13 -22.23
CA THR A 274 11.43 -32.20 -22.29
C THR A 274 12.07 -31.69 -21.00
N LEU A 275 11.52 -30.63 -20.41
CA LEU A 275 11.95 -30.13 -19.09
C LEU A 275 11.75 -31.17 -18.00
N LEU A 276 10.57 -31.78 -17.91
CA LEU A 276 10.27 -32.83 -16.94
C LEU A 276 11.16 -34.06 -17.15
N ALA A 277 11.39 -34.45 -18.40
CA ALA A 277 12.21 -35.60 -18.76
C ALA A 277 13.70 -35.38 -18.42
N LEU A 278 14.28 -34.23 -18.78
CA LEU A 278 15.68 -33.91 -18.49
C LEU A 278 15.91 -33.74 -16.97
N ASN A 279 14.97 -33.11 -16.28
CA ASN A 279 15.05 -32.97 -14.82
C ASN A 279 14.92 -34.33 -14.09
N ALA A 280 14.09 -35.24 -14.61
CA ALA A 280 13.97 -36.60 -14.08
C ALA A 280 15.21 -37.47 -14.39
N ALA A 281 15.84 -37.28 -15.56
CA ALA A 281 16.99 -38.06 -16.03
C ALA A 281 18.34 -37.62 -15.46
N SER A 282 18.45 -36.40 -14.91
CA SER A 282 19.70 -35.92 -14.30
C SER A 282 20.02 -36.68 -12.99
N THR A 283 21.15 -37.40 -13.00
CA THR A 283 21.65 -38.25 -11.90
C THR A 283 23.05 -37.86 -11.40
N GLY A 284 23.65 -36.76 -11.87
CA GLY A 284 25.00 -36.34 -11.51
C GLY A 284 25.26 -34.84 -11.68
N THR A 285 26.32 -34.36 -11.03
CA THR A 285 26.74 -32.96 -10.74
C THR A 285 27.00 -32.04 -11.94
N GLY A 286 26.48 -32.34 -13.13
CA GLY A 286 26.42 -31.42 -14.27
C GLY A 286 24.98 -30.97 -14.51
N GLU A 287 24.51 -29.99 -13.73
CA GLU A 287 23.17 -29.42 -13.93
C GLU A 287 23.15 -28.62 -15.24
N HIS A 288 22.47 -29.14 -16.27
CA HIS A 288 22.16 -28.35 -17.45
C HIS A 288 21.15 -27.25 -17.07
N PRO A 289 21.46 -25.96 -17.32
CA PRO A 289 20.54 -24.88 -17.00
C PRO A 289 19.19 -25.07 -17.71
N VAL A 290 18.10 -24.86 -16.97
CA VAL A 290 16.72 -25.10 -17.43
C VAL A 290 16.38 -24.31 -18.70
N PHE A 291 17.02 -23.14 -18.89
CA PHE A 291 16.84 -22.32 -20.08
C PHE A 291 17.33 -22.99 -21.38
N TRP A 292 18.18 -24.03 -21.32
CA TRP A 292 18.64 -24.76 -22.50
C TRP A 292 17.50 -25.40 -23.29
N VAL A 293 16.37 -25.67 -22.63
CA VAL A 293 15.18 -26.22 -23.26
C VAL A 293 14.22 -25.10 -23.69
N THR A 294 14.01 -24.11 -22.82
CA THR A 294 13.02 -23.05 -23.08
C THR A 294 13.50 -22.01 -24.08
N LEU A 295 14.80 -21.70 -24.12
CA LEU A 295 15.35 -20.69 -25.03
C LEU A 295 15.25 -21.11 -26.51
N PRO A 296 15.66 -22.32 -26.92
CA PRO A 296 15.43 -22.77 -28.30
C PRO A 296 13.94 -22.80 -28.66
N ALA A 297 13.09 -23.25 -27.74
CA ALA A 297 11.64 -23.28 -27.96
C ALA A 297 11.05 -21.86 -28.16
N ALA A 298 11.45 -20.91 -27.32
CA ALA A 298 11.03 -19.51 -27.44
C ALA A 298 11.59 -18.87 -28.72
N PHE A 299 12.81 -19.19 -29.12
CA PHE A 299 13.40 -18.72 -30.37
C PHE A 299 12.66 -19.27 -31.60
N LEU A 300 12.29 -20.55 -31.57
CA LEU A 300 11.45 -21.16 -32.61
C LEU A 300 10.07 -20.49 -32.68
N MET A 301 9.45 -20.26 -31.52
CA MET A 301 8.18 -19.53 -31.41
C MET A 301 8.31 -18.10 -31.97
N PHE A 302 9.39 -17.39 -31.63
CA PHE A 302 9.67 -16.04 -32.12
C PHE A 302 9.87 -16.02 -33.64
N CYS A 303 10.66 -16.95 -34.19
CA CYS A 303 10.84 -17.08 -35.63
C CYS A 303 9.50 -17.39 -36.33
N TRP A 304 8.65 -18.21 -35.71
CA TRP A 304 7.31 -18.50 -36.20
C TRP A 304 6.43 -17.25 -36.20
N ASP A 305 6.38 -16.51 -35.09
CA ASP A 305 5.56 -15.31 -34.92
C ASP A 305 5.98 -14.20 -35.90
N VAL A 306 7.30 -13.96 -36.01
CA VAL A 306 7.86 -12.99 -36.98
C VAL A 306 7.61 -13.46 -38.40
N GLY A 307 7.80 -14.74 -38.70
CA GLY A 307 7.58 -15.30 -40.03
C GLY A 307 6.11 -15.23 -40.47
N CYS A 308 5.18 -15.62 -39.59
CA CYS A 308 3.74 -15.52 -39.81
C CYS A 308 3.29 -14.07 -39.92
N GLY A 309 3.77 -13.20 -39.03
CA GLY A 309 3.52 -11.76 -39.07
C GLY A 309 4.00 -11.12 -40.38
N TRP A 310 5.20 -11.51 -40.84
CA TRP A 310 5.76 -11.02 -42.12
C TRP A 310 4.98 -11.54 -43.33
N LYS A 311 4.60 -12.82 -43.33
CA LYS A 311 3.82 -13.42 -44.42
C LYS A 311 2.41 -12.84 -44.52
N ASN A 312 1.76 -12.63 -43.39
CA ASN A 312 0.39 -12.13 -43.32
C ASN A 312 0.31 -10.59 -43.31
N ARG A 313 1.44 -9.87 -43.37
CA ARG A 313 1.49 -8.40 -43.29
C ARG A 313 0.57 -7.68 -44.27
N HIS A 314 0.38 -8.24 -45.47
CA HIS A 314 -0.50 -7.66 -46.48
C HIS A 314 -1.96 -7.81 -46.06
N THR A 315 -2.35 -9.03 -45.64
CA THR A 315 -3.67 -9.34 -45.10
C THR A 315 -3.97 -8.54 -43.84
N THR A 316 -3.01 -8.36 -42.92
CA THR A 316 -3.17 -7.52 -41.72
C THR A 316 -3.40 -6.04 -42.08
N ARG A 317 -2.64 -5.52 -43.06
CA ARG A 317 -2.82 -4.15 -43.58
C ARG A 317 -4.13 -3.99 -44.35
N GLU A 318 -4.58 -5.04 -45.04
CA GLU A 318 -5.87 -5.05 -45.73
C GLU A 318 -7.04 -5.16 -44.76
N ILE A 319 -6.97 -6.01 -43.73
CA ILE A 319 -7.99 -6.11 -42.66
C ILE A 319 -8.13 -4.77 -41.95
N ALA A 320 -7.01 -4.08 -41.67
CA ALA A 320 -7.02 -2.73 -41.12
C ALA A 320 -7.68 -1.69 -42.05
N LYS A 321 -7.72 -1.92 -43.38
CA LYS A 321 -8.37 -1.04 -44.37
C LYS A 321 -9.80 -1.46 -44.75
N PHE A 322 -10.11 -2.75 -44.74
CA PHE A 322 -11.38 -3.34 -45.18
C PHE A 322 -12.37 -3.56 -44.03
N GLY A 323 -11.87 -3.74 -42.79
CA GLY A 323 -12.70 -3.77 -41.57
C GLY A 323 -13.57 -2.53 -41.46
N ASP A 324 -13.04 -1.37 -41.84
CA ASP A 324 -13.76 -0.09 -41.94
C ASP A 324 -14.89 -0.14 -42.98
N LYS A 325 -14.64 -0.63 -44.21
CA LYS A 325 -15.64 -0.63 -45.30
C LYS A 325 -16.79 -1.62 -45.09
N LYS A 326 -16.51 -2.84 -44.62
CA LYS A 326 -17.57 -3.85 -44.35
C LYS A 326 -18.42 -3.46 -43.14
N ARG A 327 -17.83 -2.86 -42.09
CA ARG A 327 -18.58 -2.26 -40.99
C ARG A 327 -19.51 -1.14 -41.47
N LEU A 328 -18.99 -0.23 -42.28
CA LEU A 328 -19.76 0.88 -42.86
C LEU A 328 -20.95 0.40 -43.70
N GLN A 329 -20.78 -0.66 -44.50
CA GLN A 329 -21.85 -1.26 -45.29
C GLN A 329 -22.89 -2.02 -44.45
N ALA A 330 -22.47 -2.78 -43.43
CA ALA A 330 -23.40 -3.49 -42.54
C ALA A 330 -24.28 -2.52 -41.72
N LEU A 331 -23.71 -1.39 -41.30
CA LEU A 331 -24.44 -0.32 -40.60
C LEU A 331 -25.38 0.47 -41.54
N ALA A 332 -25.04 0.61 -42.83
CA ALA A 332 -25.89 1.30 -43.80
C ALA A 332 -27.16 0.49 -44.16
N VAL A 333 -27.08 -0.85 -44.17
CA VAL A 333 -28.23 -1.74 -44.43
C VAL A 333 -29.28 -1.69 -43.29
N GLN A 334 -28.89 -1.28 -42.08
CA GLN A 334 -29.77 -1.15 -40.92
C GLN A 334 -30.68 0.08 -40.98
N GLN A 335 -30.34 1.11 -41.77
CA GLN A 335 -31.19 2.29 -41.96
C GLN A 335 -32.39 2.06 -42.89
N THR A 336 -32.45 0.92 -43.59
CA THR A 336 -33.49 0.66 -44.59
C THR A 336 -34.65 -0.24 -44.14
N ASN A 337 -34.73 -0.67 -42.87
CA ASN A 337 -35.87 -1.47 -42.38
C ASN A 337 -36.25 -1.15 -40.91
N PRO A 338 -37.33 -0.40 -40.65
CA PRO A 338 -37.89 -0.25 -39.32
C PRO A 338 -39.14 -1.13 -39.15
N ALA A 339 -39.12 -2.08 -38.21
CA ALA A 339 -40.25 -2.49 -37.37
C ALA A 339 -39.99 -3.84 -36.68
N VAL A 340 -39.85 -3.85 -35.36
CA VAL A 340 -40.41 -4.91 -34.48
C VAL A 340 -40.81 -4.28 -33.14
N THR A 341 -42.11 -4.19 -32.91
CA THR A 341 -42.78 -3.73 -31.68
C THR A 341 -42.74 -4.82 -30.60
N ILE A 342 -42.46 -4.47 -29.34
CA ILE A 342 -42.68 -5.35 -28.18
C ILE A 342 -43.77 -4.75 -27.28
N LYS A 343 -44.85 -5.50 -27.08
CA LYS A 343 -45.96 -5.19 -26.18
C LYS A 343 -45.55 -5.42 -24.71
N THR A 344 -45.82 -4.45 -23.84
CA THR A 344 -45.86 -4.61 -22.38
C THR A 344 -47.31 -4.74 -21.93
N SER A 345 -47.63 -5.80 -21.18
CA SER A 345 -48.88 -5.92 -20.41
C SER A 345 -48.59 -5.65 -18.94
N SER A 346 -49.24 -4.61 -18.40
CA SER A 346 -49.30 -4.26 -16.97
C SER A 346 -50.33 -5.12 -16.25
N GLU A 347 -50.09 -5.46 -14.98
CA GLU A 347 -51.18 -5.68 -14.02
C GLU A 347 -50.77 -5.30 -12.59
N HIS A 348 -51.80 -4.98 -11.80
CA HIS A 348 -51.87 -3.99 -10.72
C HIS A 348 -51.22 -4.29 -9.38
N VAL A 349 -50.96 -3.19 -8.66
CA VAL A 349 -50.70 -3.07 -7.22
C VAL A 349 -52.02 -2.91 -6.45
N GLY A 350 -52.13 -3.61 -5.33
CA GLY A 350 -52.97 -3.31 -4.17
C GLY A 350 -52.47 -4.22 -3.03
N GLY A 351 -52.41 -3.87 -1.75
CA GLY A 351 -52.70 -2.69 -0.95
C GLY A 351 -52.53 -3.15 0.51
N GLN A 352 -51.91 -2.30 1.35
CA GLN A 352 -51.93 -2.25 2.83
C GLN A 352 -51.71 -3.54 3.67
N THR A 353 -50.74 -3.49 4.60
CA THR A 353 -51.00 -3.35 6.05
C THR A 353 -49.68 -3.26 6.83
N ALA A 354 -49.68 -2.40 7.85
CA ALA A 354 -48.60 -2.17 8.79
C ALA A 354 -48.86 -2.97 10.08
N VAL A 355 -47.82 -3.59 10.67
CA VAL A 355 -47.72 -3.88 12.12
C VAL A 355 -46.24 -3.98 12.53
N ASN A 356 -45.85 -3.18 13.53
CA ASN A 356 -44.88 -3.43 14.60
C ASN A 356 -45.63 -3.03 15.91
N PRO A 357 -45.24 -3.37 17.16
CA PRO A 357 -43.96 -3.90 17.68
C PRO A 357 -44.11 -4.94 18.86
N PHE A 358 -42.97 -5.26 19.53
CA PHE A 358 -42.78 -5.97 20.83
C PHE A 358 -42.97 -7.52 20.82
N ASP A 359 -42.26 -8.39 21.56
CA ASP A 359 -41.44 -8.24 22.77
C ASP A 359 -40.54 -9.50 23.02
N GLU A 360 -39.49 -9.29 23.82
CA GLU A 360 -38.85 -10.15 24.85
C GLU A 360 -38.49 -11.65 24.69
N LYS A 361 -37.24 -11.92 25.16
CA LYS A 361 -36.79 -12.92 26.17
C LYS A 361 -35.88 -14.11 25.78
N GLU A 362 -34.73 -14.06 26.45
CA GLU A 362 -33.78 -15.07 26.90
C GLU A 362 -34.20 -16.55 26.88
N SER A 363 -33.25 -17.42 26.52
CA SER A 363 -32.95 -18.60 27.34
C SER A 363 -31.47 -18.99 27.29
N GLN A 364 -30.86 -19.02 28.49
CA GLN A 364 -29.67 -19.81 28.80
C GLN A 364 -30.11 -21.23 29.21
N THR A 365 -29.28 -22.24 28.90
CA THR A 365 -29.00 -23.51 29.64
C THR A 365 -28.39 -24.51 28.63
N ALA A 366 -27.49 -25.44 28.93
CA ALA A 366 -26.81 -25.86 30.14
C ALA A 366 -25.53 -26.63 29.77
N ILE A 367 -24.64 -26.73 30.77
CA ILE A 367 -23.43 -27.56 30.83
C ILE A 367 -23.81 -29.05 30.92
N ALA A 368 -23.03 -29.92 30.29
CA ALA A 368 -22.96 -31.34 30.65
C ALA A 368 -21.51 -31.86 30.56
N ASP A 369 -21.06 -32.40 31.69
CA ASP A 369 -19.78 -33.07 31.92
C ASP A 369 -19.61 -34.37 31.14
N GLY A 370 -18.37 -34.68 30.77
CA GLY A 370 -17.97 -35.98 30.25
C GLY A 370 -16.47 -36.20 30.41
N GLN A 371 -16.05 -36.78 31.54
CA GLN A 371 -14.69 -37.27 31.77
C GLN A 371 -14.36 -38.43 30.82
N LEU A 372 -13.18 -38.37 30.18
CA LEU A 372 -12.48 -39.56 29.70
C LEU A 372 -10.99 -39.48 30.06
N VAL A 373 -10.60 -40.37 30.96
CA VAL A 373 -9.23 -40.57 31.44
C VAL A 373 -8.42 -41.31 30.38
N THR A 374 -7.35 -40.73 29.82
CA THR A 374 -6.18 -41.47 29.29
C THR A 374 -4.89 -40.65 29.31
N ARG A 375 -3.94 -41.11 30.15
CA ARG A 375 -2.46 -40.91 30.23
C ARG A 375 -1.79 -39.70 29.53
N PRO A 376 -1.16 -38.76 30.27
CA PRO A 376 -0.38 -37.67 29.69
C PRO A 376 1.10 -38.09 29.53
N GLY A 377 1.66 -37.96 28.34
CA GLY A 377 3.11 -38.15 28.12
C GLY A 377 3.56 -38.12 26.66
N SER A 378 2.69 -38.48 25.70
CA SER A 378 3.07 -38.58 24.28
C SER A 378 2.22 -37.71 23.32
N ILE A 379 1.12 -37.13 23.80
CA ILE A 379 0.19 -36.32 23.00
C ILE A 379 0.58 -34.83 22.99
N VAL A 380 1.16 -34.32 24.08
CA VAL A 380 1.55 -32.89 24.18
C VAL A 380 2.70 -32.55 23.24
N LEU A 381 3.67 -33.45 23.05
CA LEU A 381 4.76 -33.25 22.08
C LEU A 381 4.26 -33.31 20.61
N THR A 382 3.25 -34.15 20.36
CA THR A 382 2.68 -34.35 19.02
C THR A 382 1.76 -33.20 18.58
N ILE A 383 1.08 -32.54 19.52
CA ILE A 383 0.22 -31.37 19.26
C ILE A 383 1.04 -30.07 19.19
N HIS A 384 2.14 -29.97 19.93
CA HIS A 384 2.99 -28.77 19.93
C HIS A 384 3.83 -28.62 18.64
N GLU A 385 4.18 -29.72 17.97
CA GLU A 385 4.86 -29.69 16.66
C GLU A 385 3.89 -29.55 15.47
N ALA A 386 2.67 -30.10 15.58
CA ALA A 386 1.67 -30.04 14.51
C ALA A 386 1.09 -28.63 14.27
N THR A 387 1.20 -27.74 15.25
CA THR A 387 0.71 -26.34 15.19
C THR A 387 1.69 -25.35 14.57
N GLN A 388 2.98 -25.70 14.44
CA GLN A 388 4.00 -24.77 13.92
C GLN A 388 4.03 -24.66 12.38
N CYS A 389 3.66 -25.70 11.64
CA CYS A 389 3.75 -25.69 10.17
C CYS A 389 2.67 -24.80 9.49
N PRO A 390 1.40 -24.80 9.92
CA PRO A 390 0.40 -23.86 9.42
C PRO A 390 0.77 -22.40 9.70
N ALA A 391 1.44 -22.12 10.83
CA ALA A 391 1.92 -20.79 11.16
C ALA A 391 3.01 -20.32 10.17
N ARG A 392 3.89 -21.21 9.72
CA ARG A 392 4.95 -20.91 8.73
C ARG A 392 4.39 -20.66 7.32
N ALA A 393 3.36 -21.40 6.90
CA ALA A 393 2.65 -21.13 5.64
C ALA A 393 1.90 -19.78 5.68
N LYS A 394 1.22 -19.48 6.81
CA LYS A 394 0.55 -18.19 7.03
C LYS A 394 1.53 -17.02 7.05
N LEU A 395 2.69 -17.17 7.68
CA LEU A 395 3.77 -16.16 7.66
C LEU A 395 4.24 -15.87 6.23
N SER A 396 4.36 -16.90 5.40
CA SER A 396 4.75 -16.75 3.98
C SER A 396 3.70 -15.96 3.17
N VAL A 397 2.40 -16.23 3.40
CA VAL A 397 1.29 -15.48 2.79
C VAL A 397 1.30 -14.02 3.20
N VAL A 398 1.54 -13.75 4.49
CA VAL A 398 1.57 -12.38 5.03
C VAL A 398 2.75 -11.61 4.43
N LEU A 399 3.95 -12.22 4.41
CA LEU A 399 5.16 -11.60 3.87
C LEU A 399 5.08 -11.29 2.37
N CYS A 400 4.27 -12.02 1.60
CA CYS A 400 3.99 -11.70 0.19
C CYS A 400 3.43 -10.28 0.01
N ASN A 401 2.79 -9.70 1.02
CA ASN A 401 2.26 -8.33 0.94
C ASN A 401 3.31 -7.24 1.19
N PHE A 402 4.46 -7.60 1.80
CA PHE A 402 5.46 -6.65 2.29
C PHE A 402 6.82 -6.74 1.55
N ALA A 403 7.24 -7.92 1.09
CA ALA A 403 8.54 -8.13 0.43
C ALA A 403 8.52 -7.88 -1.09
N GLY A 404 7.77 -6.88 -1.54
CA GLY A 404 7.72 -6.42 -2.94
C GLY A 404 6.86 -7.26 -3.89
N THR A 405 7.08 -8.58 -3.94
CA THR A 405 6.27 -9.57 -4.68
C THR A 405 6.37 -10.96 -4.05
N ASN A 406 5.54 -11.91 -4.48
CA ASN A 406 5.67 -13.34 -4.17
C ASN A 406 7.07 -13.90 -4.51
N ILE A 407 7.75 -13.42 -5.56
CA ILE A 407 9.13 -13.81 -5.91
C ILE A 407 10.12 -13.32 -4.86
N GLY A 408 10.06 -12.04 -4.48
CA GLY A 408 10.93 -11.46 -3.44
C GLY A 408 10.78 -12.17 -2.09
N THR A 409 9.54 -12.52 -1.75
CA THR A 409 9.22 -13.31 -0.55
C THR A 409 9.82 -14.71 -0.60
N THR A 410 9.75 -15.38 -1.76
CA THR A 410 10.37 -16.70 -1.94
C THR A 410 11.87 -16.62 -1.72
N ILE A 411 12.55 -15.64 -2.32
CA ILE A 411 14.01 -15.49 -2.21
C ILE A 411 14.40 -15.24 -0.75
N LEU A 412 13.73 -14.29 -0.07
CA LEU A 412 14.01 -13.95 1.32
C LEU A 412 13.81 -15.16 2.24
N LEU A 413 12.65 -15.82 2.15
CA LEU A 413 12.35 -16.96 3.03
C LEU A 413 13.21 -18.18 2.72
N SER A 414 13.55 -18.43 1.45
CA SER A 414 14.52 -19.45 1.09
C SER A 414 15.88 -19.20 1.76
N ARG A 415 16.36 -17.95 1.76
CA ARG A 415 17.61 -17.58 2.46
C ARG A 415 17.50 -17.74 3.98
N VAL A 416 16.36 -17.40 4.58
CA VAL A 416 16.12 -17.60 6.02
C VAL A 416 16.16 -19.09 6.38
N ILE A 417 15.53 -19.96 5.59
CA ILE A 417 15.54 -21.41 5.83
C ILE A 417 16.95 -22.00 5.63
N GLN A 418 17.68 -21.58 4.59
CA GLN A 418 19.07 -21.99 4.37
C GLN A 418 19.98 -21.55 5.54
N THR A 419 19.79 -20.34 6.05
CA THR A 419 20.55 -19.83 7.21
C THR A 419 20.16 -20.58 8.49
N TRP A 420 18.89 -20.89 8.67
CA TRP A 420 18.39 -21.69 9.79
C TRP A 420 19.01 -23.09 9.81
N GLU A 421 19.11 -23.75 8.65
CA GLU A 421 19.80 -25.03 8.49
C GLU A 421 21.29 -24.91 8.83
N GLU A 422 21.97 -23.87 8.36
CA GLU A 422 23.38 -23.61 8.65
C GLU A 422 23.64 -23.37 10.15
N ILE A 423 22.79 -22.59 10.83
CA ILE A 423 22.89 -22.35 12.27
C ILE A 423 22.78 -23.66 13.05
N HIS A 424 21.86 -24.55 12.67
CA HIS A 424 21.67 -25.85 13.32
C HIS A 424 22.82 -26.82 13.04
N ARG A 425 23.42 -26.73 11.84
CA ARG A 425 24.62 -27.47 11.48
C ARG A 425 25.82 -27.05 12.35
N VAL A 426 25.97 -25.75 12.59
CA VAL A 426 27.06 -25.18 13.41
C VAL A 426 26.83 -25.40 14.91
N SER A 427 25.59 -25.37 15.40
CA SER A 427 25.26 -25.57 16.81
C SER A 427 25.24 -27.04 17.25
N GLY A 428 25.37 -28.00 16.32
CA GLY A 428 25.35 -29.43 16.63
C GLY A 428 23.96 -30.01 16.91
N SER A 429 22.89 -29.24 16.77
CA SER A 429 21.51 -29.71 16.89
C SER A 429 20.94 -30.10 15.52
N GLN A 430 20.79 -31.39 15.22
CA GLN A 430 20.24 -31.83 13.94
C GLN A 430 18.73 -31.55 13.82
N ILE A 431 18.32 -30.88 12.74
CA ILE A 431 16.91 -30.73 12.37
C ILE A 431 16.41 -32.05 11.78
N ASP A 432 15.29 -32.55 12.26
CA ASP A 432 14.62 -33.71 11.65
C ASP A 432 14.25 -33.41 10.18
N SER A 433 14.62 -34.32 9.27
CA SER A 433 14.42 -34.13 7.82
C SER A 433 12.96 -33.91 7.45
N ARG A 434 12.01 -34.49 8.21
CA ARG A 434 10.58 -34.26 7.95
C ARG A 434 10.18 -32.83 8.30
N THR A 435 10.71 -32.29 9.39
CA THR A 435 10.47 -30.91 9.82
C THR A 435 11.04 -29.88 8.83
N PHE A 436 12.21 -30.17 8.26
CA PHE A 436 12.81 -29.35 7.20
C PHE A 436 11.94 -29.34 5.93
N TRP A 437 11.66 -30.51 5.34
CA TRP A 437 10.86 -30.59 4.11
C TRP A 437 9.41 -30.11 4.29
N ALA A 438 8.83 -30.36 5.47
CA ALA A 438 7.57 -29.77 5.88
C ALA A 438 7.57 -28.24 5.76
N THR A 439 8.64 -27.61 6.26
CA THR A 439 8.79 -26.15 6.23
C THR A 439 8.91 -25.64 4.79
N VAL A 440 9.71 -26.31 3.97
CA VAL A 440 9.93 -25.95 2.55
C VAL A 440 8.62 -26.04 1.74
N TYR A 441 7.86 -27.14 1.85
CA TYR A 441 6.59 -27.28 1.12
C TYR A 441 5.47 -26.41 1.68
N SER A 442 5.42 -26.18 3.00
CA SER A 442 4.49 -25.22 3.60
C SER A 442 4.77 -23.79 3.13
N MET A 443 6.05 -23.42 2.98
CA MET A 443 6.44 -22.16 2.37
C MET A 443 6.03 -22.10 0.89
N ALA A 444 6.24 -23.17 0.12
CA ALA A 444 5.86 -23.22 -1.30
C ALA A 444 4.38 -22.92 -1.53
N ILE A 445 3.50 -23.55 -0.73
CA ILE A 445 2.06 -23.30 -0.75
C ILE A 445 1.76 -21.86 -0.30
N GLY A 446 2.40 -21.42 0.79
CA GLY A 446 2.21 -20.08 1.35
C GLY A 446 2.54 -18.96 0.36
N VAL A 447 3.65 -19.08 -0.37
CA VAL A 447 4.05 -18.06 -1.34
C VAL A 447 3.22 -18.13 -2.63
N SER A 448 2.84 -19.33 -3.07
CA SER A 448 1.95 -19.49 -4.22
C SER A 448 0.55 -18.92 -3.95
N TYR A 449 0.02 -19.11 -2.75
CA TYR A 449 -1.31 -18.60 -2.38
C TYR A 449 -1.27 -17.13 -1.92
N GLY A 450 -0.14 -16.68 -1.39
CA GLY A 450 0.13 -15.27 -1.08
C GLY A 450 -0.05 -14.36 -2.29
N ALA A 451 0.08 -14.90 -3.50
CA ALA A 451 -0.19 -14.23 -4.78
C ALA A 451 -1.66 -13.81 -5.00
N PHE A 452 -2.61 -14.25 -4.17
CA PHE A 452 -3.99 -13.74 -4.12
C PHE A 452 -4.44 -13.26 -2.71
N SER A 453 -3.51 -12.85 -1.84
CA SER A 453 -3.78 -12.32 -0.49
C SER A 453 -4.29 -10.86 -0.47
N ALA A 454 -4.01 -10.05 0.55
CA ALA A 454 -4.75 -8.79 0.80
C ALA A 454 -4.32 -7.55 -0.02
N ALA A 455 -3.08 -7.44 -0.55
CA ALA A 455 -2.56 -6.19 -1.13
C ALA A 455 -2.21 -6.26 -2.63
N PHE A 456 -2.54 -5.24 -3.43
CA PHE A 456 -2.27 -5.25 -4.89
C PHE A 456 -0.79 -5.45 -5.29
N SER A 457 0.16 -5.16 -4.40
CA SER A 457 1.60 -5.36 -4.60
C SER A 457 2.06 -6.82 -4.55
N ALA A 458 1.24 -7.74 -4.02
CA ALA A 458 1.75 -9.07 -3.67
C ALA A 458 2.04 -10.03 -4.85
N SER A 459 1.70 -9.66 -6.10
CA SER A 459 2.17 -10.38 -7.31
C SER A 459 2.08 -9.54 -8.58
N LEU A 460 2.95 -9.82 -9.57
CA LEU A 460 2.93 -9.15 -10.88
C LEU A 460 1.62 -9.42 -11.64
N ALA A 461 1.13 -10.67 -11.59
CA ALA A 461 -0.15 -11.09 -12.15
C ALA A 461 -1.32 -10.19 -11.68
N ARG A 462 -1.23 -9.67 -10.45
CA ARG A 462 -2.26 -8.85 -9.82
C ARG A 462 -2.23 -7.38 -10.28
N LEU A 463 -1.05 -6.84 -10.57
CA LEU A 463 -0.93 -5.52 -11.19
C LEU A 463 -1.54 -5.53 -12.59
N LEU A 464 -1.22 -6.56 -13.38
CA LEU A 464 -1.81 -6.77 -14.72
C LEU A 464 -3.33 -6.95 -14.63
N TRP A 465 -3.81 -7.73 -13.66
CA TRP A 465 -5.25 -7.93 -13.42
C TRP A 465 -5.98 -6.63 -13.09
N ARG A 466 -5.43 -5.79 -12.20
CA ARG A 466 -6.01 -4.48 -11.86
C ARG A 466 -6.05 -3.54 -13.06
N ASP A 467 -4.97 -3.47 -13.83
CA ASP A 467 -4.89 -2.58 -14.99
C ASP A 467 -5.87 -3.02 -16.09
N ILE A 468 -6.11 -4.33 -16.26
CA ILE A 468 -7.15 -4.85 -17.17
C ILE A 468 -8.53 -4.42 -16.70
N LEU A 469 -8.84 -4.57 -15.42
CA LEU A 469 -10.15 -4.19 -14.88
C LEU A 469 -10.39 -2.68 -14.97
N ALA A 470 -9.38 -1.86 -14.68
CA ALA A 470 -9.45 -0.41 -14.81
C ALA A 470 -9.72 0.03 -16.26
N ARG A 471 -9.06 -0.60 -17.26
CA ARG A 471 -9.34 -0.37 -18.69
C ARG A 471 -10.73 -0.81 -19.12
N LYS A 472 -11.41 -1.59 -18.30
CA LYS A 472 -12.79 -2.03 -18.50
C LYS A 472 -13.75 -1.28 -17.60
N GLU A 473 -13.38 -0.18 -16.95
CA GLU A 473 -14.28 0.60 -16.08
C GLU A 473 -14.84 -0.23 -14.91
N ILE A 474 -14.15 -1.32 -14.53
CA ILE A 474 -14.45 -2.10 -13.32
C ILE A 474 -13.43 -1.67 -12.27
N GLU A 475 -13.82 -0.72 -11.43
CA GLU A 475 -12.97 -0.30 -10.31
C GLU A 475 -13.09 -1.29 -9.15
N VAL A 476 -11.94 -1.78 -8.69
CA VAL A 476 -11.81 -2.62 -7.51
C VAL A 476 -10.87 -1.90 -6.54
N THR A 477 -11.41 -1.41 -5.44
CA THR A 477 -10.61 -0.74 -4.40
C THR A 477 -9.75 -1.75 -3.64
N ASN A 478 -8.71 -1.28 -2.94
CA ASN A 478 -7.88 -2.13 -2.08
C ASN A 478 -8.70 -2.82 -0.99
N LEU A 479 -9.71 -2.11 -0.45
CA LEU A 479 -10.59 -2.63 0.58
C LEU A 479 -11.54 -3.70 0.04
N ASP A 480 -12.13 -3.47 -1.14
CA ASP A 480 -12.98 -4.46 -1.80
C ASP A 480 -12.20 -5.73 -2.11
N PHE A 481 -10.99 -5.57 -2.65
CA PHE A 481 -10.11 -6.68 -2.96
C PHE A 481 -9.73 -7.48 -1.70
N ALA A 482 -9.34 -6.81 -0.61
CA ALA A 482 -9.04 -7.46 0.66
C ALA A 482 -10.27 -8.16 1.25
N ARG A 483 -11.45 -7.54 1.18
CA ARG A 483 -12.72 -8.10 1.69
C ARG A 483 -13.08 -9.43 1.03
N PHE A 484 -12.88 -9.57 -0.28
CA PHE A 484 -13.17 -10.82 -0.98
C PHE A 484 -12.05 -11.84 -0.84
N ASN A 485 -10.79 -11.42 -0.88
CA ASN A 485 -9.66 -12.36 -0.87
C ASN A 485 -9.27 -12.84 0.53
N LEU A 486 -9.51 -12.07 1.60
CA LEU A 486 -9.20 -12.50 2.99
C LEU A 486 -9.96 -13.78 3.40
N PRO A 487 -11.27 -13.92 3.13
CA PRO A 487 -11.97 -15.19 3.35
C PRO A 487 -11.43 -16.33 2.48
N ILE A 488 -11.17 -16.06 1.19
CA ILE A 488 -10.68 -17.05 0.22
C ILE A 488 -9.31 -17.59 0.66
N ILE A 489 -8.37 -16.72 1.02
CA ILE A 489 -7.04 -17.12 1.49
C ILE A 489 -7.10 -17.82 2.85
N SER A 490 -7.97 -17.37 3.75
CA SER A 490 -8.15 -18.00 5.07
C SER A 490 -8.61 -19.45 4.92
N VAL A 491 -9.62 -19.68 4.08
CA VAL A 491 -10.12 -21.01 3.73
C VAL A 491 -9.03 -21.83 3.05
N SER A 492 -8.34 -21.25 2.07
CA SER A 492 -7.27 -21.94 1.35
C SER A 492 -6.13 -22.36 2.28
N MET A 493 -5.81 -21.56 3.30
CA MET A 493 -4.80 -21.84 4.32
C MET A 493 -5.25 -22.86 5.38
N ILE A 494 -6.55 -22.94 5.68
CA ILE A 494 -7.11 -23.96 6.59
C ILE A 494 -7.06 -25.35 5.95
N VAL A 495 -7.28 -25.41 4.63
CA VAL A 495 -7.30 -26.66 3.87
C VAL A 495 -5.90 -27.25 3.66
N VAL A 496 -4.83 -26.47 3.87
CA VAL A 496 -3.44 -26.98 3.83
C VAL A 496 -3.24 -27.97 4.97
N PRO A 497 -3.09 -29.28 4.70
CA PRO A 497 -2.98 -30.27 5.75
C PRO A 497 -1.66 -30.07 6.54
N PRO A 498 -1.62 -30.41 7.83
CA PRO A 498 -0.37 -30.45 8.58
C PRO A 498 0.60 -31.38 7.85
N SER A 499 1.78 -30.84 7.59
CA SER A 499 2.88 -31.35 6.77
C SER A 499 3.31 -32.81 7.03
N ARG A 500 2.91 -33.42 8.15
CA ARG A 500 3.08 -34.86 8.44
C ARG A 500 2.37 -35.78 7.44
N ILE A 501 1.35 -35.30 6.71
CA ILE A 501 0.68 -36.08 5.64
C ILE A 501 1.50 -36.06 4.33
N ILE A 502 2.23 -34.97 4.06
CA ILE A 502 2.97 -34.74 2.81
C ILE A 502 4.21 -35.65 2.73
N VAL A 503 4.91 -35.86 3.85
CA VAL A 503 6.16 -36.65 3.90
C VAL A 503 5.90 -38.11 4.28
N ARG A 504 4.83 -38.74 3.75
CA ARG A 504 4.54 -40.15 4.00
C ARG A 504 4.89 -41.01 2.77
N SER A 505 6.19 -41.09 2.44
CA SER A 505 6.86 -42.22 1.74
C SER A 505 8.11 -41.73 0.99
N ARG A 506 9.24 -42.44 1.18
CA ARG A 506 10.54 -42.34 0.47
C ARG A 506 11.50 -41.21 0.83
N TYR A 507 12.24 -41.36 1.93
CA TYR A 507 13.67 -40.98 1.95
C TYR A 507 14.40 -41.92 2.92
N HIS A 508 14.93 -43.02 2.39
CA HIS A 508 16.10 -43.70 2.94
C HIS A 508 17.21 -43.40 1.94
N PHE A 509 18.25 -42.62 2.28
CA PHE A 509 19.60 -42.82 1.75
C PHE A 509 20.65 -42.06 2.61
N THR A 510 21.49 -42.88 3.25
CA THR A 510 22.90 -42.73 3.69
C THR A 510 23.48 -41.34 4.03
N THR A 511 23.87 -41.23 5.30
CA THR A 511 24.91 -40.33 5.84
C THR A 511 26.30 -40.67 5.30
N GLN A 512 27.06 -39.68 4.85
CA GLN A 512 28.51 -39.76 4.71
C GLN A 512 29.16 -38.58 5.46
N THR A 513 29.95 -38.95 6.46
CA THR A 513 30.75 -38.13 7.36
C THR A 513 32.03 -37.71 6.64
N ASP A 514 32.46 -36.45 6.74
CA ASP A 514 33.88 -36.08 6.56
C ASP A 514 34.23 -34.82 7.39
N ILE A 515 34.82 -35.09 8.55
CA ILE A 515 36.07 -34.56 9.11
C ILE A 515 36.51 -33.17 8.62
N PHE A 516 36.50 -32.17 9.51
CA PHE A 516 37.63 -31.23 9.70
C PHE A 516 37.61 -30.64 11.11
N THR A 517 38.52 -31.14 11.94
CA THR A 517 38.95 -30.56 13.22
C THR A 517 40.07 -29.57 12.94
N MET A 518 40.04 -28.36 13.50
CA MET A 518 41.22 -27.70 14.09
C MET A 518 40.79 -26.59 15.04
N ALA A 519 41.43 -26.62 16.20
CA ALA A 519 41.21 -25.78 17.36
C ALA A 519 41.93 -24.43 17.26
N ALA A 520 41.40 -23.41 17.94
CA ALA A 520 42.22 -22.38 18.57
C ALA A 520 41.44 -21.76 19.75
N ASN A 521 41.88 -22.08 20.96
CA ASN A 521 41.54 -21.41 22.21
C ASN A 521 42.08 -19.96 22.20
N GLY A 522 41.30 -19.04 22.77
CA GLY A 522 41.75 -17.69 23.10
C GLY A 522 40.90 -17.11 24.23
N THR A 523 41.26 -17.41 25.47
CA THR A 523 40.72 -16.80 26.70
C THR A 523 41.27 -15.40 26.90
N THR A 524 40.39 -14.42 27.17
CA THR A 524 40.70 -13.26 28.01
C THR A 524 39.46 -12.81 28.79
N ASN A 525 39.51 -12.98 30.11
CA ASN A 525 38.65 -12.32 31.10
C ASN A 525 39.16 -10.91 31.39
N GLY A 526 38.27 -9.96 31.67
CA GLY A 526 38.66 -8.58 31.97
C GLY A 526 37.57 -7.65 32.52
N HIS A 527 37.13 -7.93 33.75
CA HIS A 527 36.69 -6.97 34.79
C HIS A 527 35.34 -6.23 34.71
N THR A 528 34.58 -6.47 35.79
CA THR A 528 33.31 -5.88 36.24
C THR A 528 33.52 -4.65 37.13
N ASN A 529 32.57 -3.71 37.12
CA ASN A 529 31.99 -2.97 38.27
C ASN A 529 31.01 -1.91 37.70
N GLY A 530 29.76 -1.72 38.13
CA GLY A 530 28.93 -2.34 39.15
C GLY A 530 27.74 -1.40 39.40
N GLN A 531 26.51 -1.90 39.31
CA GLN A 531 25.35 -1.53 40.15
C GLN A 531 24.24 -2.55 39.90
N ALA A 532 23.75 -3.14 40.98
CA ALA A 532 22.65 -4.09 40.96
C ALA A 532 21.34 -3.39 40.58
N LYS A 533 20.74 -3.78 39.46
CA LYS A 533 19.29 -3.70 39.23
C LYS A 533 18.81 -5.13 39.07
N GLY A 534 17.76 -5.50 39.81
CA GLY A 534 17.21 -6.85 39.84
C GLY A 534 17.07 -7.42 38.44
N SER A 535 17.34 -8.72 38.28
CA SER A 535 17.32 -9.39 36.99
C SER A 535 16.01 -9.07 36.27
N SER A 536 16.09 -8.20 35.25
CA SER A 536 14.97 -7.88 34.39
C SER A 536 14.43 -9.20 33.86
N LYS A 537 13.10 -9.38 33.88
CA LYS A 537 12.44 -10.54 33.29
C LYS A 537 12.70 -10.67 31.78
N PHE A 538 13.12 -9.57 31.15
CA PHE A 538 13.47 -9.46 29.74
C PHE A 538 14.98 -9.38 29.55
N ASP A 539 15.47 -9.83 28.38
CA ASP A 539 16.88 -9.81 28.02
C ASP A 539 17.50 -8.40 28.17
N PRO A 540 18.49 -8.24 29.07
CA PRO A 540 19.14 -6.95 29.29
C PRO A 540 20.07 -6.53 28.14
N ASN A 541 20.49 -7.46 27.27
CA ASN A 541 21.48 -7.20 26.23
C ASN A 541 20.86 -6.82 24.88
N PHE A 542 19.56 -7.08 24.67
CA PHE A 542 18.90 -6.87 23.38
C PHE A 542 19.00 -5.42 22.86
N THR A 543 18.80 -4.41 23.73
CA THR A 543 18.89 -3.00 23.30
C THR A 543 20.30 -2.64 22.87
N GLN A 544 21.32 -3.08 23.62
CA GLN A 544 22.70 -2.81 23.27
C GLN A 544 23.07 -3.48 21.95
N HIS A 545 22.63 -4.72 21.73
CA HIS A 545 22.83 -5.41 20.46
C HIS A 545 22.26 -4.63 19.28
N VAL A 546 21.05 -4.07 19.39
CA VAL A 546 20.46 -3.24 18.31
C VAL A 546 21.25 -1.95 18.06
N ILE A 547 21.77 -1.33 19.12
CA ILE A 547 22.65 -0.15 19.00
C ILE A 547 23.96 -0.52 18.29
N ASP A 548 24.54 -1.67 18.62
CA ASP A 548 25.82 -2.16 18.08
C ASP A 548 25.72 -2.58 16.60
N LEU A 549 24.52 -2.75 16.05
CA LEU A 549 24.31 -2.99 14.62
C LEU A 549 24.53 -1.73 13.76
N MET A 550 24.62 -0.53 14.38
CA MET A 550 24.99 0.67 13.64
C MET A 550 26.45 0.58 13.16
N SER A 551 26.70 0.89 11.89
CA SER A 551 28.04 0.79 11.33
C SER A 551 29.01 1.76 12.05
N PRO A 552 30.32 1.44 12.09
CA PRO A 552 31.35 2.35 12.62
C PRO A 552 31.42 3.70 11.89
N GLU A 553 30.95 3.77 10.64
CA GLU A 553 30.96 4.96 9.78
C GLU A 553 29.75 5.89 9.99
N THR A 554 28.74 5.50 10.78
CA THR A 554 27.58 6.38 11.08
C THR A 554 28.06 7.73 11.61
N ASP A 555 27.45 8.81 11.10
CA ASP A 555 27.73 10.18 11.54
C ASP A 555 27.68 10.29 13.08
N PRO A 556 28.68 10.92 13.73
CA PRO A 556 28.75 10.96 15.20
C PRO A 556 27.49 11.55 15.85
N ARG A 557 26.89 12.59 15.25
CA ARG A 557 25.68 13.22 15.80
C ARG A 557 24.47 12.32 15.61
N GLN A 558 24.31 11.71 14.43
CA GLN A 558 23.25 10.73 14.18
C GLN A 558 23.35 9.52 15.11
N ARG A 559 24.57 9.01 15.36
CA ARG A 559 24.79 7.91 16.31
C ARG A 559 24.30 8.26 17.70
N VAL A 560 24.57 9.46 18.20
CA VAL A 560 24.07 9.92 19.51
C VAL A 560 22.54 9.97 19.53
N ILE A 561 21.91 10.55 18.50
CA ILE A 561 20.44 10.69 18.42
C ILE A 561 19.76 9.32 18.36
N LEU A 562 20.20 8.45 17.44
CA LEU A 562 19.60 7.13 17.23
C LEU A 562 19.83 6.19 18.42
N THR A 563 21.02 6.23 19.04
CA THR A 563 21.29 5.47 20.28
C THR A 563 20.29 5.85 21.36
N SER A 564 20.09 7.15 21.58
CA SER A 564 19.16 7.65 22.59
C SER A 564 17.72 7.23 22.26
N LEU A 565 17.28 7.43 21.01
CA LEU A 565 15.95 7.07 20.55
C LEU A 565 15.65 5.58 20.73
N ILE A 566 16.54 4.70 20.27
CA ILE A 566 16.39 3.24 20.39
C ILE A 566 16.28 2.84 21.85
N ARG A 567 17.15 3.38 22.70
CA ARG A 567 17.13 3.11 24.14
C ARG A 567 15.79 3.50 24.76
N HIS A 568 15.35 4.74 24.58
CA HIS A 568 14.10 5.23 25.16
C HIS A 568 12.87 4.52 24.60
N MET A 569 12.83 4.19 23.31
CA MET A 569 11.74 3.39 22.73
C MET A 569 11.68 1.96 23.29
N HIS A 570 12.84 1.28 23.40
CA HIS A 570 12.87 -0.06 23.97
C HIS A 570 12.51 -0.05 25.46
N ASP A 571 12.95 0.95 26.20
CA ASP A 571 12.63 1.10 27.61
C ASP A 571 11.14 1.39 27.82
N PHE A 572 10.53 2.25 26.98
CA PHE A 572 9.07 2.43 26.94
C PHE A 572 8.34 1.10 26.71
N CYS A 573 8.72 0.34 25.68
CA CYS A 573 8.09 -0.96 25.38
C CYS A 573 8.20 -1.95 26.54
N ARG A 574 9.31 -1.94 27.30
CA ARG A 574 9.47 -2.78 28.50
C ARG A 574 8.68 -2.27 29.69
N GLU A 575 8.64 -0.96 29.88
CA GLU A 575 7.97 -0.29 31.00
C GLU A 575 6.47 -0.58 30.98
N VAL A 576 5.84 -0.44 29.81
CA VAL A 576 4.41 -0.73 29.64
C VAL A 576 4.11 -2.18 29.29
N GLU A 577 5.16 -3.01 29.12
CA GLU A 577 5.06 -4.40 28.65
C GLU A 577 4.19 -4.54 27.40
N LEU A 578 4.48 -3.70 26.39
CA LEU A 578 3.65 -3.46 25.22
C LEU A 578 3.19 -4.76 24.55
N THR A 579 1.88 -4.95 24.43
CA THR A 579 1.30 -6.12 23.78
C THR A 579 1.40 -6.02 22.26
N GLN A 580 1.23 -7.15 21.57
CA GLN A 580 1.25 -7.17 20.10
C GLN A 580 0.09 -6.37 19.50
N ASP A 581 -1.10 -6.42 20.11
CA ASP A 581 -2.28 -5.69 19.63
C ASP A 581 -2.11 -4.17 19.81
N GLU A 582 -1.55 -3.73 20.94
CA GLU A 582 -1.19 -2.32 21.18
C GLU A 582 -0.10 -1.85 20.22
N TRP A 583 0.91 -2.67 19.96
CA TRP A 583 1.95 -2.37 18.98
C TRP A 583 1.39 -2.19 17.56
N VAL A 584 0.51 -3.11 17.10
CA VAL A 584 -0.17 -2.98 15.81
C VAL A 584 -1.02 -1.70 15.76
N THR A 585 -1.70 -1.36 16.86
CA THR A 585 -2.48 -0.12 16.97
C THR A 585 -1.59 1.11 16.82
N GLY A 586 -0.44 1.15 17.50
CA GLY A 586 0.55 2.24 17.38
C GLY A 586 1.14 2.36 15.96
N VAL A 587 1.46 1.24 15.31
CA VAL A 587 1.94 1.22 13.92
C VAL A 587 0.88 1.77 12.97
N ASN A 588 -0.38 1.34 13.11
CA ASN A 588 -1.49 1.84 12.30
C ASN A 588 -1.75 3.34 12.55
N TYR A 589 -1.60 3.80 13.79
CA TYR A 589 -1.69 5.21 14.13
C TYR A 589 -0.63 6.04 13.41
N ILE A 590 0.65 5.63 13.47
CA ILE A 590 1.75 6.31 12.76
C ILE A 590 1.52 6.31 11.24
N ASN A 591 1.07 5.19 10.66
CA ASN A 591 0.73 5.10 9.23
C ASN A 591 -0.38 6.10 8.86
N SER A 592 -1.39 6.26 9.72
CA SER A 592 -2.49 7.20 9.48
C SER A 592 -2.04 8.66 9.44
N LEU A 593 -1.02 9.04 10.24
CA LEU A 593 -0.44 10.39 10.22
C LEU A 593 0.16 10.70 8.84
N GLY A 594 0.93 9.76 8.28
CA GLY A 594 1.52 9.91 6.95
C GLY A 594 0.48 9.94 5.82
N GLN A 595 -0.59 9.14 5.92
CA GLN A 595 -1.67 9.13 4.93
C GLN A 595 -2.54 10.40 4.94
N ALA A 596 -2.66 11.04 6.11
CA ALA A 596 -3.44 12.25 6.27
C ALA A 596 -2.69 13.54 5.84
N TYR A 597 -1.40 13.43 5.50
CA TYR A 597 -0.62 14.55 4.99
C TYR A 597 -1.21 15.12 3.69
N LYS A 598 -1.31 16.45 3.61
CA LYS A 598 -1.69 17.21 2.42
C LYS A 598 -0.89 18.52 2.37
N LYS A 599 -0.84 19.18 1.20
CA LYS A 599 -0.30 20.54 1.11
C LYS A 599 -0.99 21.44 2.15
N ASN A 600 -0.21 22.11 2.99
CA ASN A 600 -0.66 22.93 4.13
C ASN A 600 -1.33 22.16 5.30
N ARG A 601 -1.14 20.83 5.39
CA ARG A 601 -1.60 20.01 6.53
C ARG A 601 -0.56 18.92 6.87
N ASN A 602 0.10 19.08 8.01
CA ASN A 602 1.07 18.11 8.54
C ASN A 602 0.60 17.55 9.89
N GLU A 603 -0.01 16.36 9.87
CA GLU A 603 -0.51 15.69 11.07
C GLU A 603 0.60 15.22 12.01
N THR A 604 1.76 14.84 11.47
CA THR A 604 2.91 14.44 12.30
C THR A 604 3.43 15.62 13.10
N TRP A 605 3.56 16.80 12.47
CA TRP A 605 3.91 18.03 13.20
C TRP A 605 2.88 18.32 14.29
N ARG A 606 1.57 18.26 13.95
CA ARG A 606 0.50 18.49 14.93
C ARG A 606 0.54 17.55 16.14
N VAL A 607 0.88 16.27 15.92
CA VAL A 607 1.07 15.31 17.02
C VAL A 607 2.26 15.69 17.90
N CYS A 608 3.34 16.22 17.32
CA CYS A 608 4.44 16.78 18.10
C CYS A 608 3.99 17.97 18.97
N ASP A 609 3.12 18.85 18.45
CA ASP A 609 2.52 19.94 19.26
C ASP A 609 1.76 19.36 20.46
N ILE A 610 0.87 18.40 20.20
CA ILE A 610 -0.02 17.80 21.21
C ILE A 610 0.79 17.08 22.30
N LEU A 611 1.85 16.36 21.91
CA LEU A 611 2.73 15.65 22.84
C LEU A 611 3.72 16.59 23.56
N GLY A 612 3.73 17.89 23.23
CA GLY A 612 4.65 18.88 23.80
C GLY A 612 6.09 18.78 23.29
N ILE A 613 6.32 17.99 22.23
CA ILE A 613 7.66 17.78 21.66
C ILE A 613 8.17 19.07 21.03
N GLU A 614 7.34 19.81 20.29
CA GLU A 614 7.77 21.06 19.64
C GLU A 614 8.18 22.10 20.69
N SER A 615 7.36 22.32 21.72
CA SER A 615 7.66 23.25 22.81
C SER A 615 8.93 22.86 23.59
N LEU A 616 9.15 21.56 23.82
CA LEU A 616 10.38 21.08 24.46
C LEU A 616 11.62 21.30 23.57
N VAL A 617 11.50 21.05 22.26
CA VAL A 617 12.57 21.31 21.29
C VAL A 617 12.86 22.81 21.20
N ASP A 618 11.84 23.66 21.22
CA ASP A 618 11.99 25.11 21.29
C ASP A 618 12.78 25.53 22.54
N GLU A 619 12.40 25.04 23.71
CA GLU A 619 13.09 25.32 24.97
C GLU A 619 14.58 24.91 24.91
N ILE A 620 14.89 23.70 24.42
CA ILE A 620 16.27 23.22 24.30
C ILE A 620 17.11 24.13 23.38
N ASN A 621 16.54 24.61 22.27
CA ASN A 621 17.28 25.39 21.28
C ASN A 621 17.38 26.88 21.60
N HIS A 622 16.44 27.44 22.36
CA HIS A 622 16.37 28.88 22.62
C HIS A 622 16.63 29.27 24.07
N THR A 623 16.83 28.31 24.97
CA THR A 623 17.39 28.62 26.30
C THR A 623 18.79 29.21 26.14
N VAL A 624 18.98 30.40 26.72
CA VAL A 624 20.24 31.14 26.76
C VAL A 624 20.58 31.37 28.22
N GLU A 625 21.73 30.87 28.65
CA GLU A 625 22.25 31.16 29.99
C GLU A 625 22.94 32.52 29.99
N ILE A 626 22.38 33.47 30.73
CA ILE A 626 22.93 34.81 30.90
C ILE A 626 23.40 34.96 32.35
N PRO A 627 24.58 35.57 32.60
CA PRO A 627 25.03 35.87 33.96
C PRO A 627 24.01 36.70 34.76
N ASP A 628 24.12 36.62 36.09
CA ASP A 628 23.34 37.42 37.05
C ASP A 628 21.82 37.13 37.06
N GLY A 629 21.40 35.98 36.53
CA GLY A 629 19.99 35.54 36.58
C GLY A 629 19.06 36.34 35.66
N LYS A 630 19.62 37.12 34.72
CA LYS A 630 18.86 37.79 33.68
C LYS A 630 18.35 36.77 32.65
N ALA A 631 17.22 37.05 32.03
CA ALA A 631 16.68 36.22 30.96
C ALA A 631 16.16 37.12 29.82
N PRO A 632 16.36 36.74 28.55
CA PRO A 632 15.63 37.36 27.45
C PRO A 632 14.15 36.94 27.50
N THR A 633 13.31 37.59 26.70
CA THR A 633 11.93 37.13 26.50
C THR A 633 11.91 35.68 26.05
N SER A 634 11.04 34.86 26.64
CA SER A 634 10.92 33.46 26.29
C SER A 634 10.54 33.27 24.82
N SER A 635 11.12 32.26 24.19
CA SER A 635 10.64 31.77 22.90
C SER A 635 9.36 30.95 23.05
N ALA A 636 8.61 30.81 21.96
CA ALA A 636 7.58 29.80 21.80
C ALA A 636 7.53 29.33 20.34
N ILE A 637 6.80 28.25 20.08
CA ILE A 637 6.70 27.64 18.75
C ILE A 637 6.24 28.65 17.68
N LEU A 638 6.77 28.53 16.46
CA LEU A 638 6.44 29.43 15.33
C LEU A 638 4.99 29.26 14.87
N GLY A 639 4.53 28.01 14.83
CA GLY A 639 3.23 27.65 14.23
C GLY A 639 3.23 27.71 12.69
N PRO A 640 2.21 27.12 12.05
CA PRO A 640 2.24 26.86 10.62
C PRO A 640 1.94 28.09 9.73
N PHE A 641 1.60 29.25 10.32
CA PHE A 641 0.93 30.36 9.64
C PHE A 641 1.80 31.61 9.44
N TRP A 642 3.11 31.54 9.72
CA TRP A 642 4.02 32.64 9.41
C TRP A 642 4.23 32.79 7.89
N SER A 643 4.45 34.03 7.43
CA SER A 643 4.67 34.34 6.02
C SER A 643 5.83 35.33 5.86
N PRO A 644 6.83 35.05 5.00
CA PRO A 644 7.92 35.99 4.73
C PRO A 644 7.42 37.23 3.99
N GLU A 645 6.28 37.16 3.30
CA GLU A 645 5.70 38.25 2.52
C GLU A 645 4.91 39.28 3.34
N THR A 646 4.87 39.16 4.67
CA THR A 646 4.25 40.16 5.54
C THR A 646 4.82 41.56 5.26
N PRO A 647 3.97 42.57 4.98
CA PRO A 647 4.42 43.91 4.61
C PRO A 647 4.98 44.69 5.80
N PHE A 648 5.98 45.53 5.51
CA PHE A 648 6.38 46.59 6.44
C PHE A 648 5.31 47.67 6.51
N ARG A 649 5.03 48.16 7.71
CA ARG A 649 4.08 49.23 8.01
C ARG A 649 4.77 50.28 8.88
N ASP A 650 4.25 51.50 8.82
CA ASP A 650 4.73 52.59 9.67
C ASP A 650 4.31 52.37 11.13
N LEU A 651 5.07 52.94 12.07
CA LEU A 651 4.68 52.98 13.48
C LEU A 651 3.33 53.69 13.64
N GLY A 652 2.45 53.13 14.48
CA GLY A 652 1.08 53.58 14.68
C GLY A 652 0.08 53.18 13.59
N ALA A 653 0.51 52.41 12.58
CA ALA A 653 -0.39 51.89 11.56
C ALA A 653 -1.27 50.75 12.10
N SER A 654 -2.40 50.51 11.44
CA SER A 654 -3.27 49.36 11.71
C SER A 654 -2.86 48.14 10.88
N VAL A 655 -2.81 46.98 11.52
CA VAL A 655 -2.79 45.67 10.83
C VAL A 655 -4.19 45.18 10.49
N VAL A 656 -5.23 45.75 11.11
CA VAL A 656 -6.63 45.45 10.83
C VAL A 656 -7.02 46.14 9.53
N GLN A 657 -7.19 45.37 8.46
CA GLN A 657 -7.69 45.82 7.16
C GLN A 657 -9.20 45.57 7.05
N ASP A 658 -9.64 44.41 7.50
CA ASP A 658 -11.04 43.99 7.50
C ASP A 658 -11.47 43.79 8.96
N MET A 659 -12.30 44.72 9.45
CA MET A 659 -12.76 44.73 10.85
C MET A 659 -13.96 43.79 11.03
N PRO A 660 -13.86 42.72 11.84
CA PRO A 660 -15.00 41.89 12.20
C PRO A 660 -15.98 42.66 13.09
N SER A 661 -17.27 42.30 13.05
CA SER A 661 -18.33 42.98 13.82
C SER A 661 -18.15 42.87 15.34
N ASP A 662 -17.51 41.81 15.80
CA ASP A 662 -17.20 41.49 17.20
C ASP A 662 -15.74 41.80 17.57
N GLY A 663 -14.96 42.38 16.64
CA GLY A 663 -13.56 42.72 16.87
C GLY A 663 -13.39 43.80 17.92
N GLN A 664 -12.40 43.63 18.80
CA GLN A 664 -11.99 44.64 19.78
C GLN A 664 -10.67 45.27 19.36
N LEU A 665 -10.74 46.47 18.76
CA LEU A 665 -9.56 47.19 18.30
C LEU A 665 -8.68 47.57 19.51
N THR A 666 -7.42 47.17 19.44
CA THR A 666 -6.42 47.31 20.51
C THR A 666 -5.24 48.10 19.99
N HIS A 667 -4.81 49.11 20.75
CA HIS A 667 -3.53 49.77 20.56
C HIS A 667 -2.44 48.94 21.27
N PHE A 668 -1.52 48.38 20.49
CA PHE A 668 -0.45 47.50 20.97
C PHE A 668 0.88 48.24 20.86
N HIS A 669 1.61 48.37 21.96
CA HIS A 669 2.87 49.13 21.99
C HIS A 669 3.88 48.56 22.99
N GLY A 670 5.13 48.98 22.87
CA GLY A 670 6.18 48.59 23.79
C GLY A 670 7.58 49.02 23.38
N VAL A 671 8.58 48.47 24.06
CA VAL A 671 10.00 48.73 23.82
C VAL A 671 10.76 47.42 23.67
N ILE A 672 11.59 47.31 22.64
CA ILE A 672 12.54 46.22 22.46
C ILE A 672 13.86 46.63 23.13
N ARG A 673 14.32 45.83 24.10
CA ARG A 673 15.44 46.16 24.99
C ARG A 673 16.56 45.14 24.92
N ASP A 674 17.77 45.60 25.16
CA ASP A 674 18.93 44.75 25.41
C ASP A 674 18.91 44.24 26.85
N VAL A 675 19.02 42.93 27.04
CA VAL A 675 19.10 42.28 28.35
C VAL A 675 20.31 42.74 29.18
N ASP A 676 21.42 43.09 28.54
CA ASP A 676 22.65 43.47 29.22
C ASP A 676 22.55 44.89 29.77
N THR A 677 22.21 45.83 28.89
CA THR A 677 22.24 47.27 29.18
C THR A 677 20.90 47.86 29.62
N GLY A 678 19.78 47.20 29.31
CA GLY A 678 18.42 47.72 29.48
C GLY A 678 18.03 48.82 28.47
N ALA A 679 18.95 49.20 27.57
CA ALA A 679 18.73 50.22 26.56
C ALA A 679 17.77 49.72 25.47
N GLY A 680 17.03 50.64 24.85
CA GLY A 680 16.19 50.32 23.70
C GLY A 680 17.05 50.00 22.46
N ILE A 681 16.64 48.99 21.69
CA ILE A 681 17.33 48.52 20.49
C ILE A 681 16.71 49.19 19.27
N PRO A 682 17.38 50.15 18.62
CA PRO A 682 16.85 50.81 17.44
C PRO A 682 16.89 49.89 16.22
N ASN A 683 16.02 50.14 15.24
CA ASN A 683 15.95 49.40 13.97
C ASN A 683 15.66 47.90 14.06
N ALA A 684 15.38 47.34 15.25
CA ALA A 684 14.84 45.99 15.41
C ALA A 684 13.49 45.87 14.70
N VAL A 685 13.24 44.72 14.07
CA VAL A 685 12.01 44.44 13.34
C VAL A 685 11.08 43.60 14.22
N PHE A 686 9.89 44.11 14.47
CA PHE A 686 8.79 43.42 15.13
C PHE A 686 7.81 42.92 14.06
N ASP A 687 7.79 41.62 13.78
CA ASP A 687 6.87 40.96 12.86
C ASP A 687 5.73 40.32 13.65
N MET A 688 4.48 40.60 13.29
CA MET A 688 3.31 40.07 14.00
C MET A 688 2.27 39.48 13.05
N TRP A 689 1.59 38.45 13.53
CA TRP A 689 0.43 37.86 12.88
C TRP A 689 -0.54 37.25 13.90
N GLN A 690 -1.83 37.28 13.60
CA GLN A 690 -2.87 36.66 14.45
C GLN A 690 -4.06 36.18 13.62
N ALA A 691 -4.90 35.34 14.22
CA ALA A 691 -6.19 34.99 13.65
C ALA A 691 -7.21 36.15 13.82
N SER A 692 -8.22 36.16 12.95
CA SER A 692 -9.41 36.98 13.12
C SER A 692 -10.35 36.38 14.18
N THR A 693 -11.43 37.07 14.54
CA THR A 693 -12.37 36.64 15.61
C THR A 693 -13.02 35.28 15.34
N ASN A 694 -13.09 34.88 14.07
CA ASN A 694 -13.56 33.55 13.64
C ASN A 694 -12.50 32.42 13.77
N GLY A 695 -11.33 32.70 14.33
CA GLY A 695 -10.26 31.74 14.55
C GLY A 695 -9.45 31.37 13.29
N LYS A 696 -9.59 32.13 12.19
CA LYS A 696 -8.86 31.89 10.93
C LYS A 696 -7.87 32.99 10.60
N TYR A 697 -6.76 32.58 9.99
CA TYR A 697 -5.78 33.48 9.37
C TYR A 697 -6.19 33.82 7.94
N ASP A 698 -5.81 35.00 7.46
CA ASP A 698 -6.05 35.52 6.11
C ASP A 698 -5.85 34.50 4.98
N ALA A 699 -4.72 33.78 4.97
CA ALA A 699 -4.39 32.78 3.95
C ALA A 699 -5.37 31.60 3.88
N HIS A 700 -6.12 31.35 4.96
CA HIS A 700 -7.11 30.28 5.09
C HIS A 700 -8.55 30.80 5.06
N ASP A 701 -8.75 32.11 4.88
CA ASP A 701 -10.05 32.77 4.93
C ASP A 701 -10.20 33.90 3.88
N PRO A 702 -9.92 33.64 2.59
CA PRO A 702 -9.92 34.67 1.55
C PRO A 702 -11.31 35.26 1.25
N GLU A 703 -12.38 34.62 1.75
CA GLU A 703 -13.76 35.10 1.58
C GLU A 703 -14.11 36.23 2.56
N ASN A 704 -13.47 36.27 3.73
CA ASN A 704 -13.75 37.24 4.79
C ASN A 704 -12.57 38.18 5.10
N GLN A 705 -11.38 37.86 4.59
CA GLN A 705 -10.15 38.59 4.87
C GLN A 705 -9.37 38.90 3.60
N SER A 706 -8.98 40.17 3.48
CA SER A 706 -8.00 40.65 2.52
C SER A 706 -6.63 40.04 2.83
N ARG A 707 -5.82 39.87 1.78
CA ARG A 707 -4.44 39.36 1.93
C ARG A 707 -3.64 40.26 2.87
N HIS A 708 -2.91 39.65 3.81
CA HIS A 708 -2.14 40.32 4.86
C HIS A 708 -2.99 41.08 5.88
N ASN A 709 -4.29 40.78 6.00
CA ASN A 709 -5.08 41.23 7.14
C ASN A 709 -4.50 40.65 8.43
N LEU A 710 -4.45 41.46 9.49
CA LEU A 710 -3.91 41.09 10.81
C LEU A 710 -2.44 40.65 10.78
N ARG A 711 -1.65 41.21 9.85
CA ARG A 711 -0.21 41.01 9.74
C ARG A 711 0.54 42.33 9.54
N GLY A 712 1.72 42.45 10.13
CA GLY A 712 2.59 43.62 9.89
C GLY A 712 4.00 43.47 10.47
N LYS A 713 4.96 44.07 9.76
CA LYS A 713 6.34 44.27 10.23
C LYS A 713 6.56 45.74 10.57
N PHE A 714 7.11 46.00 11.75
CA PHE A 714 7.36 47.34 12.26
C PHE A 714 8.84 47.49 12.62
N ARG A 715 9.44 48.62 12.26
CA ARG A 715 10.82 48.91 12.63
C ARG A 715 10.82 49.88 13.80
N THR A 716 11.50 49.49 14.88
CA THR A 716 11.60 50.30 16.10
C THR A 716 12.30 51.64 15.87
N ASP A 717 11.89 52.64 16.65
CA ASP A 717 12.49 53.98 16.63
C ASP A 717 13.89 54.03 17.31
N ALA A 718 14.47 55.23 17.41
CA ALA A 718 15.79 55.44 18.02
C ALA A 718 15.86 55.04 19.51
N ALA A 719 14.72 54.95 20.19
CA ALA A 719 14.59 54.53 21.58
C ALA A 719 14.12 53.07 21.71
N GLY A 720 14.06 52.31 20.61
CA GLY A 720 13.61 50.92 20.57
C GLY A 720 12.09 50.74 20.68
N ARG A 721 11.31 51.80 20.49
CA ARG A 721 9.85 51.77 20.66
C ARG A 721 9.15 51.29 19.40
N PHE A 722 8.04 50.61 19.57
CA PHE A 722 7.11 50.25 18.50
C PHE A 722 5.66 50.42 18.97
N ASP A 723 4.76 50.71 18.04
CA ASP A 723 3.32 50.78 18.26
C ASP A 723 2.56 50.47 16.97
N PHE A 724 1.38 49.86 17.10
CA PHE A 724 0.46 49.54 16.02
C PHE A 724 -0.95 49.22 16.55
N TYR A 725 -1.93 49.14 15.66
CA TYR A 725 -3.30 48.73 16.01
C TYR A 725 -3.60 47.32 15.51
N CYS A 726 -4.09 46.45 16.41
CA CYS A 726 -4.47 45.06 16.13
C CYS A 726 -5.82 44.73 16.79
N LEU A 727 -6.25 43.47 16.74
CA LEU A 727 -7.43 43.00 17.49
C LEU A 727 -6.98 42.31 18.78
N LYS A 728 -7.79 42.39 19.84
CA LYS A 728 -7.70 41.42 20.93
C LYS A 728 -7.89 40.02 20.31
N PRO A 729 -6.93 39.09 20.48
CA PRO A 729 -7.04 37.77 19.85
C PRO A 729 -8.19 36.97 20.47
N THR A 730 -8.71 35.99 19.74
CA THR A 730 -9.69 35.01 20.23
C THR A 730 -9.11 33.60 20.16
N GLU A 731 -9.63 32.72 21.03
CA GLU A 731 -9.29 31.31 21.05
C GLU A 731 -9.76 30.61 19.77
N TYR A 732 -9.06 29.53 19.41
CA TYR A 732 -9.50 28.68 18.30
C TYR A 732 -9.10 27.23 18.51
N ALA A 733 -9.91 26.33 17.95
CA ALA A 733 -9.61 24.91 17.94
C ALA A 733 -8.65 24.54 16.80
N ILE A 734 -7.69 23.66 17.08
CA ILE A 734 -6.96 22.99 16.00
C ILE A 734 -7.91 22.08 15.18
N ASP A 735 -7.55 21.77 13.93
CA ASP A 735 -8.34 20.88 13.06
C ASP A 735 -8.55 19.50 13.72
N THR A 736 -9.82 19.13 13.92
CA THR A 736 -10.22 17.87 14.58
C THR A 736 -10.61 16.75 13.60
N SER A 737 -10.35 16.91 12.30
CA SER A 737 -10.75 15.93 11.27
C SER A 737 -9.74 14.79 11.05
N GLY A 738 -8.58 14.84 11.71
CA GLY A 738 -7.44 13.95 11.45
C GLY A 738 -7.02 13.07 12.63
N PRO A 739 -5.97 12.26 12.47
CA PRO A 739 -5.48 11.37 13.52
C PRO A 739 -4.92 12.11 14.75
N SER A 740 -4.50 13.37 14.63
CA SER A 740 -4.16 14.22 15.80
C SER A 740 -5.37 14.39 16.74
N ALA A 741 -6.58 14.50 16.20
CA ALA A 741 -7.82 14.56 16.99
C ALA A 741 -8.10 13.24 17.73
N THR A 742 -7.78 12.11 17.09
CA THR A 742 -7.88 10.79 17.74
C THR A 742 -6.99 10.71 18.98
N LEU A 743 -5.77 11.24 18.92
CA LEU A 743 -4.87 11.30 20.07
C LEU A 743 -5.41 12.18 21.19
N LEU A 744 -5.93 13.37 20.86
CA LEU A 744 -6.58 14.23 21.85
C LEU A 744 -7.74 13.52 22.54
N HIS A 745 -8.59 12.83 21.78
CA HIS A 745 -9.71 12.09 22.33
C HIS A 745 -9.24 10.95 23.25
N MET A 746 -8.20 10.19 22.86
CA MET A 746 -7.61 9.14 23.69
C MET A 746 -7.04 9.69 25.00
N MET A 747 -6.45 10.89 24.98
CA MET A 747 -5.93 11.57 26.17
C MET A 747 -7.00 12.30 26.98
N GLY A 748 -8.25 12.37 26.51
CA GLY A 748 -9.31 13.16 27.14
C GLY A 748 -9.06 14.68 27.10
N ARG A 749 -8.31 15.19 26.11
CA ARG A 749 -7.95 16.61 25.96
C ARG A 749 -8.85 17.33 24.95
N HIS A 750 -9.02 18.64 25.14
CA HIS A 750 -9.70 19.51 24.18
C HIS A 750 -8.75 20.00 23.05
N PRO A 751 -9.28 20.46 21.90
CA PRO A 751 -8.48 20.97 20.78
C PRO A 751 -8.18 22.47 20.83
N TYR A 752 -8.69 23.20 21.83
CA TYR A 752 -8.55 24.66 21.91
C TYR A 752 -7.13 25.11 22.27
N ARG A 753 -6.66 26.08 21.49
CA ARG A 753 -5.53 26.94 21.87
C ARG A 753 -6.07 28.23 22.48
N PRO A 754 -5.43 28.74 23.55
CA PRO A 754 -5.78 30.06 24.08
C PRO A 754 -5.60 31.13 22.99
N ALA A 755 -6.34 32.21 23.09
CA ALA A 755 -6.16 33.39 22.26
C ALA A 755 -4.69 33.84 22.26
N HIS A 756 -4.12 34.16 21.09
CA HIS A 756 -2.74 34.63 21.02
C HIS A 756 -2.43 35.52 19.82
N ILE A 757 -1.38 36.33 19.99
CA ILE A 757 -0.70 37.08 18.92
C ILE A 757 0.67 36.45 18.74
N HIS A 758 1.00 36.03 17.53
CA HIS A 758 2.35 35.60 17.22
C HIS A 758 3.26 36.81 17.00
N ILE A 759 4.50 36.69 17.48
CA ILE A 759 5.56 37.66 17.24
C ILE A 759 6.83 36.97 16.75
N MET A 760 7.58 37.68 15.91
CA MET A 760 8.96 37.37 15.58
C MET A 760 9.76 38.68 15.59
N VAL A 761 10.74 38.76 16.47
CA VAL A 761 11.61 39.93 16.60
C VAL A 761 13.00 39.61 16.10
N THR A 762 13.50 40.43 15.18
CA THR A 762 14.82 40.25 14.55
C THR A 762 15.70 41.49 14.62
N HIS A 763 17.01 41.27 14.77
CA HIS A 763 18.04 42.29 14.67
C HIS A 763 19.38 41.63 14.26
N ASP A 764 20.27 42.39 13.62
CA ASP A 764 21.54 41.85 13.13
C ASP A 764 22.52 41.50 14.26
N ASP A 765 22.53 42.26 15.35
CA ASP A 765 23.45 42.08 16.49
C ASP A 765 22.86 41.29 17.69
N PHE A 766 21.54 41.05 17.71
CA PHE A 766 20.85 40.37 18.81
C PHE A 766 20.28 39.03 18.38
N LEU A 767 20.18 38.11 19.34
CA LEU A 767 19.43 36.86 19.21
C LEU A 767 17.96 37.23 19.04
N GLY A 768 17.40 36.89 17.88
CA GLY A 768 15.97 37.07 17.63
C GLY A 768 15.13 36.14 18.51
N VAL A 769 13.87 36.48 18.67
CA VAL A 769 12.90 35.67 19.41
C VAL A 769 11.64 35.48 18.57
N THR A 770 11.19 34.24 18.48
CA THR A 770 9.84 33.87 18.02
C THR A 770 9.03 33.52 19.25
N ALA A 771 7.86 34.12 19.43
CA ALA A 771 7.00 33.86 20.57
C ALA A 771 5.51 34.01 20.23
N GLN A 772 4.67 33.67 21.20
CA GLN A 772 3.23 33.84 21.16
C GLN A 772 2.80 34.53 22.45
N LEU A 773 2.00 35.58 22.33
CA LEU A 773 1.58 36.41 23.45
C LEU A 773 0.09 36.17 23.73
N TYR A 774 -0.26 35.91 24.99
CA TYR A 774 -1.58 35.40 25.36
C TYR A 774 -2.32 36.36 26.30
N PRO A 775 -3.61 36.68 26.11
CA PRO A 775 -4.39 37.41 27.10
C PRO A 775 -4.42 36.66 28.44
N ARG A 776 -4.13 37.35 29.54
CA ARG A 776 -4.12 36.76 30.90
C ARG A 776 -5.50 36.24 31.34
N ASP A 777 -6.57 36.75 30.74
CA ASP A 777 -7.95 36.38 31.04
C ASP A 777 -8.48 35.19 30.22
N ASP A 778 -7.64 34.55 29.40
CA ASP A 778 -8.05 33.42 28.56
C ASP A 778 -8.29 32.12 29.39
N PRO A 779 -9.40 31.39 29.16
CA PRO A 779 -9.73 30.19 29.94
C PRO A 779 -8.86 28.96 29.63
N TYR A 780 -8.13 28.94 28.52
CA TYR A 780 -7.34 27.80 28.04
C TYR A 780 -5.84 27.91 28.31
N LEU A 781 -5.39 28.92 29.08
CA LEU A 781 -3.96 29.13 29.37
C LEU A 781 -3.28 27.90 29.99
N SER A 782 -3.92 27.27 30.98
CA SER A 782 -3.35 26.12 31.69
C SER A 782 -3.50 24.80 30.92
N THR A 783 -4.25 24.79 29.82
CA THR A 783 -4.62 23.59 29.08
C THR A 783 -4.38 23.69 27.58
N ASP A 784 -3.53 24.64 27.14
CA ASP A 784 -3.17 24.83 25.72
C ASP A 784 -2.83 23.48 25.07
N THR A 785 -3.53 23.16 23.98
CA THR A 785 -3.30 21.95 23.22
C THR A 785 -1.85 21.82 22.76
N ALA A 786 -1.16 22.93 22.46
CA ALA A 786 0.23 22.94 21.98
C ALA A 786 1.28 23.11 23.10
N CYS A 787 0.86 23.23 24.36
CA CYS A 787 1.77 23.38 25.51
C CYS A 787 2.79 24.52 25.33
N ALA A 788 2.38 25.67 24.78
CA ALA A 788 3.29 26.77 24.42
C ALA A 788 3.26 27.98 25.38
N VAL A 789 2.31 28.00 26.33
CA VAL A 789 2.11 29.12 27.26
C VAL A 789 3.24 29.20 28.29
N LYS A 790 3.78 30.41 28.47
CA LYS A 790 4.78 30.76 29.49
C LYS A 790 4.35 32.05 30.20
N ASP A 791 4.71 32.18 31.47
CA ASP A 791 4.21 33.27 32.34
C ASP A 791 4.62 34.67 31.87
N ASP A 792 5.82 34.81 31.27
CA ASP A 792 6.34 36.08 30.75
C ASP A 792 5.74 36.48 29.38
N LEU A 793 4.92 35.60 28.79
CA LEU A 793 4.24 35.83 27.53
C LEU A 793 2.76 36.25 27.70
N LEU A 794 2.33 36.49 28.95
CA LEU A 794 0.97 36.90 29.25
C LEU A 794 0.78 38.42 29.10
N LEU A 795 -0.31 38.81 28.43
CA LEU A 795 -0.71 40.17 28.10
C LEU A 795 -1.85 40.66 29.01
N ASP A 796 -1.78 41.93 29.35
CA ASP A 796 -2.84 42.63 30.09
C ASP A 796 -3.51 43.67 29.16
N PHE A 797 -4.77 43.42 28.80
CA PHE A 797 -5.58 44.32 27.99
C PHE A 797 -6.37 45.28 28.89
N LYS A 798 -6.09 46.57 28.80
CA LYS A 798 -6.72 47.60 29.64
C LYS A 798 -7.73 48.40 28.81
N PRO A 799 -8.90 48.77 29.35
CA PRO A 799 -9.83 49.66 28.65
C PRO A 799 -9.19 50.99 28.27
N LEU A 800 -9.38 51.42 27.02
CA LEU A 800 -8.90 52.69 26.48
C LEU A 800 -10.09 53.53 26.00
N THR A 801 -10.07 54.83 26.28
CA THR A 801 -11.11 55.78 25.84
C THR A 801 -10.49 56.98 25.16
N GLY A 802 -11.12 57.47 24.10
CA GLY A 802 -10.67 58.68 23.38
C GLY A 802 -9.43 58.47 22.51
N ASP A 803 -9.10 57.23 22.15
CA ASP A 803 -8.03 56.95 21.18
C ASP A 803 -8.35 57.54 19.80
N ARG A 804 -7.33 58.05 19.12
CA ARG A 804 -7.47 58.75 17.84
C ARG A 804 -7.99 57.87 16.71
N ASN A 805 -7.68 56.57 16.77
CA ASN A 805 -8.06 55.58 15.78
C ASN A 805 -9.22 54.69 16.26
N GLY A 806 -9.82 55.01 17.41
CA GLY A 806 -10.99 54.30 17.94
C GLY A 806 -10.67 53.00 18.68
N ALA A 807 -9.42 52.79 19.11
CA ALA A 807 -9.11 51.64 19.95
C ALA A 807 -9.86 51.69 21.29
N VAL A 808 -10.40 50.54 21.67
CA VAL A 808 -11.14 50.34 22.93
C VAL A 808 -10.29 49.67 24.01
N LEU A 809 -9.11 49.16 23.63
CA LEU A 809 -8.15 48.51 24.51
C LEU A 809 -6.74 49.05 24.27
N ASP A 810 -5.94 49.10 25.33
CA ASP A 810 -4.50 49.34 25.33
C ASP A 810 -3.78 48.09 25.82
N CYS A 811 -2.69 47.71 25.14
CA CYS A 811 -1.86 46.57 25.49
C CYS A 811 -0.39 46.95 25.38
N GLU A 812 0.33 46.95 26.50
CA GLU A 812 1.77 47.21 26.55
C GLU A 812 2.54 45.90 26.72
N TYR A 813 3.52 45.65 25.86
CA TYR A 813 4.42 44.49 25.98
C TYR A 813 5.86 44.83 25.57
N ASN A 814 6.81 44.65 26.49
CA ASN A 814 8.23 44.89 26.25
C ASN A 814 8.93 43.58 25.85
N VAL A 815 9.75 43.62 24.81
CA VAL A 815 10.56 42.48 24.37
C VAL A 815 12.00 42.69 24.83
N THR A 816 12.61 41.67 25.42
CA THR A 816 14.01 41.70 25.84
C THR A 816 14.82 40.73 25.00
N LEU A 817 15.84 41.20 24.29
CA LEU A 817 16.71 40.39 23.46
C LEU A 817 18.10 40.24 24.09
N ALA A 818 18.72 39.09 23.86
CA ALA A 818 20.09 38.82 24.23
C ALA A 818 21.05 39.11 23.09
N SER A 819 22.26 39.59 23.37
CA SER A 819 23.29 39.77 22.34
C SER A 819 23.71 38.41 21.73
N LYS A 820 24.01 38.38 20.42
CA LYS A 820 24.51 37.17 19.74
C LYS A 820 25.78 36.58 20.37
N LYS A 821 26.51 37.36 21.16
CA LYS A 821 27.69 36.89 21.90
C LYS A 821 27.40 35.70 22.83
N TYR A 822 26.17 35.56 23.33
CA TYR A 822 25.80 34.49 24.26
C TYR A 822 25.55 33.14 23.57
N LYS A 823 25.14 33.15 22.29
CA LYS A 823 24.83 31.93 21.52
C LYS A 823 25.01 32.18 20.01
N PRO A 824 26.24 32.38 19.52
CA PRO A 824 26.49 32.86 18.16
C PRO A 824 26.03 31.88 17.06
N GLU A 825 25.96 30.59 17.39
CA GLU A 825 25.46 29.53 16.51
C GLU A 825 23.93 29.44 16.43
N MET A 826 23.19 30.21 17.23
CA MET A 826 21.72 30.16 17.24
C MET A 826 21.15 30.69 15.93
N THR A 827 20.40 29.85 15.24
CA THR A 827 19.63 30.22 14.05
C THR A 827 18.15 30.16 14.35
N MET A 828 17.40 31.19 13.98
CA MET A 828 15.94 31.15 14.09
C MET A 828 15.34 30.21 13.05
N LEU A 829 14.30 29.48 13.46
CA LEU A 829 13.50 28.69 12.54
C LEU A 829 12.67 29.64 11.64
N MET A 830 13.03 29.70 10.36
CA MET A 830 12.42 30.60 9.37
C MET A 830 11.59 29.85 8.32
N GLY A 831 11.05 28.67 8.69
CA GLY A 831 10.22 27.87 7.80
C GLY A 831 9.73 26.59 8.47
N ASN A 832 8.59 26.09 7.99
CA ASN A 832 8.04 24.80 8.42
C ASN A 832 8.59 23.67 7.56
N ALA A 833 8.63 22.44 8.10
CA ALA A 833 9.11 21.29 7.33
C ALA A 833 8.30 21.09 6.04
N ASN A 834 9.02 20.99 4.92
CA ASN A 834 8.53 20.55 3.61
C ASN A 834 7.39 21.38 2.97
N GLN A 835 7.27 22.70 3.23
CA GLN A 835 6.27 23.52 2.53
C GLN A 835 6.46 23.55 0.99
N ASP A 836 7.69 23.37 0.49
CA ASP A 836 8.00 23.49 -0.94
C ASP A 836 8.46 22.19 -1.64
N ASN A 837 8.76 21.11 -0.90
CA ASN A 837 9.54 19.98 -1.43
C ASN A 837 8.82 18.64 -1.60
N PHE A 838 7.49 18.55 -1.42
CA PHE A 838 6.72 17.32 -1.69
C PHE A 838 5.30 17.56 -2.20
#